data_AF-A0A947NUR7-F1
#
_entry.id   AF-A0A947NUR7-F1
#
_cell.length_a   1.000
_cell.length_b   1.000
_cell.length_c   1.000
_cell.angle_alpha   90.00
_cell.angle_beta   90.00
_cell.angle_gamma   90.00
#
_symmetry.space_group_name_H-M   'P 1'
#
loop_
_entity.id
_entity.type
_entity.pdbx_description
1 polymer ?
#
loop_
_entity_poly.entity_id
_entity_poly.type
_entity_poly.pdbx_seq_one_letter_code
_entity_poly.pdbx_strand_id
1 'polypeptide(L)'
;VLTVASDQISYIDIAPNQLVSVAASLIPFLENDDANRALMGSNMQRQAVPLMITAAPLVGTGMERYVARDSGACLLAGDDGVVEEVDSNRIVVRYDRPGVDGYDTGVAVYRLSKYKKSNQNTCFTQSPLVLPGLRVSKGTVLADGPSCEQGELALGKNVTIAFMPWRGFNFEDSILINERLLKEDTFTSVHIEVFETMARDTKLGKEEITRDIPNVSEETLRNLDDSGIVRIGAEIKAGDTLVGKVTPKGETMLSPEEKLLRAIFGEKAQDVKDSSLRVPPGVEGVVIDAKVYSRRGVDKDERSLMIEDLEIERLTQDKVDELTSLKRGVCREIGDIIDGRTVKSDVSDKKGNIVVKLGKKISADLAEVIGFSALRTLDFSEKAKFQEQIDQAYARYDKQASLITKRYDGIIDRKKKGDDLPPGVVKMVKVYVATKRKLSVGDKMAGRHGNKGVVSRLLPEEDMPFFADGSTVDIVLNPLGVPSRMNVGQVLEVHLGFAAKKLGQQLSALAQQHEVEAIKKKLQSIYSQDECAKIIGTQNDEELLDWARKHYRGLHVASPVFDGANEAQIRHLLVESGVDEVGQSQLYDGLTGDPFDNQVTVGVMYMLKLHHLVDNKIHARSTGPYSLVTQQPLGGKAQFGGQRLGEMEVWAMEAYGAAYTLKEFLTAKSDDVEGRTTMYERIVKGNNFLTTGLPESFNVLVKELQGLCLDMELLQD
;
A
#
# COMPACT_ATOMS: atom_id res chain seq x y z
N VAL A 1 30.87 13.37 33.28
CA VAL A 1 31.27 14.38 32.29
C VAL A 1 32.76 14.62 32.44
N LEU A 2 33.55 14.33 31.40
CA LEU A 2 34.98 14.69 31.37
C LEU A 2 35.05 16.16 30.93
N THR A 3 35.59 17.03 31.77
CA THR A 3 35.80 18.44 31.44
C THR A 3 37.18 18.62 30.83
N VAL A 4 37.24 19.13 29.61
CA VAL A 4 38.48 19.36 28.86
C VAL A 4 38.49 20.82 28.40
N ALA A 5 39.66 21.45 28.37
CA ALA A 5 39.79 22.83 27.88
C ALA A 5 39.53 22.92 26.36
N SER A 6 38.93 24.01 25.91
CA SER A 6 38.44 24.17 24.53
C SER A 6 39.56 24.09 23.47
N ASP A 7 40.79 24.40 23.86
CA ASP A 7 42.01 24.31 23.04
C ASP A 7 42.45 22.86 22.76
N GLN A 8 42.00 21.89 23.55
CA GLN A 8 42.29 20.46 23.35
C GLN A 8 41.26 19.74 22.47
N ILE A 9 40.19 20.42 22.06
CA ILE A 9 39.14 19.86 21.21
C ILE A 9 39.62 19.84 19.75
N SER A 10 39.84 18.64 19.20
CA SER A 10 40.29 18.48 17.81
C SER A 10 39.16 18.29 16.80
N TYR A 11 37.98 17.82 17.25
CA TYR A 11 36.83 17.50 16.40
C TYR A 11 35.53 17.91 17.08
N ILE A 12 34.52 18.18 16.27
CA ILE A 12 33.13 18.43 16.70
C ILE A 12 32.19 17.61 15.83
N ASP A 13 31.09 17.16 16.44
CA ASP A 13 30.01 16.48 15.75
C ASP A 13 29.38 17.38 14.67
N ILE A 14 29.05 16.81 13.50
CA ILE A 14 28.52 17.59 12.37
C ILE A 14 27.08 18.04 12.64
N ALA A 15 26.27 17.13 13.18
CA ALA A 15 24.89 17.38 13.53
C ALA A 15 24.44 16.47 14.70
N PRO A 16 23.51 16.90 15.56
CA PRO A 16 23.04 16.10 16.69
C PRO A 16 22.41 14.76 16.28
N ASN A 17 21.78 14.72 15.10
CA ASN A 17 21.13 13.52 14.57
C ASN A 17 22.09 12.49 13.95
N GLN A 18 23.40 12.78 13.83
CA GLN A 18 24.37 11.85 13.21
C GLN A 18 24.52 10.54 13.99
N LEU A 19 24.14 10.53 15.28
CA LEU A 19 24.26 9.37 16.17
C LEU A 19 23.15 8.33 15.95
N VAL A 20 22.02 8.74 15.35
CA VAL A 20 20.81 7.92 15.27
C VAL A 20 20.55 7.42 13.84
N SER A 21 19.93 6.24 13.74
CA SER A 21 19.49 5.70 12.45
C SER A 21 18.35 6.52 11.85
N VAL A 22 18.14 6.40 10.54
CA VAL A 22 17.04 7.07 9.81
C VAL A 22 15.65 6.78 10.41
N ALA A 23 15.42 5.57 10.92
CA ALA A 23 14.12 5.22 11.52
C ALA A 23 13.92 5.87 12.89
N ALA A 24 15.00 6.02 13.66
CA ALA A 24 14.97 6.68 14.96
C ALA A 24 14.89 8.21 14.79
N SER A 25 15.50 8.76 13.73
CA SER A 25 15.46 10.19 13.45
C SER A 25 14.09 10.72 13.00
N LEU A 26 13.10 9.84 12.74
CA LEU A 26 11.71 10.17 12.45
C LEU A 26 10.82 10.28 13.71
N ILE A 27 11.38 9.97 14.89
CA ILE A 27 10.67 10.06 16.16
C ILE A 27 10.91 11.47 16.74
N PRO A 28 9.90 12.34 16.81
CA PRO A 28 10.05 13.62 17.49
C PRO A 28 10.25 13.40 18.98
N PHE A 29 10.91 14.31 19.68
CA PHE A 29 11.15 14.21 21.13
C PHE A 29 11.84 12.92 21.59
N LEU A 30 12.67 12.33 20.74
CA LEU A 30 13.38 11.08 21.03
C LEU A 30 14.22 11.16 22.31
N GLU A 31 14.75 12.34 22.62
CA GLU A 31 15.52 12.62 23.83
C GLU A 31 14.72 12.46 25.14
N ASN A 32 13.38 12.40 25.05
CA ASN A 32 12.47 12.22 26.19
C ASN A 32 11.93 10.79 26.31
N ASP A 33 12.40 9.86 25.48
CA ASP A 33 12.00 8.46 25.50
C ASP A 33 13.12 7.55 26.01
N ASP A 34 12.74 6.54 26.81
CA ASP A 34 13.66 5.44 27.13
C ASP A 34 14.15 4.73 25.85
N ALA A 35 15.43 4.33 25.85
CA ALA A 35 16.08 3.73 24.70
C ALA A 35 15.37 2.45 24.19
N ASN A 36 14.77 1.65 25.08
CA ASN A 36 14.02 0.46 24.66
C ASN A 36 12.73 0.84 23.95
N ARG A 37 12.09 1.95 24.34
CA ARG A 37 10.88 2.47 23.69
C ARG A 37 11.20 3.08 22.33
N ALA A 38 12.28 3.85 22.24
CA ALA A 38 12.84 4.34 20.98
C ALA A 38 13.12 3.21 19.98
N LEU A 39 13.74 2.11 20.43
CA LEU A 39 14.00 0.91 19.62
C LEU A 39 12.69 0.28 19.14
N MET A 40 11.71 0.10 20.04
CA MET A 40 10.41 -0.44 19.68
C MET A 40 9.67 0.46 18.69
N GLY A 41 9.67 1.77 18.90
CA GLY A 41 9.08 2.76 18.01
C GLY A 41 9.66 2.70 16.60
N SER A 42 10.99 2.71 16.50
CA SER A 42 11.72 2.57 15.23
C SER A 42 11.36 1.26 14.50
N ASN A 43 11.21 0.16 15.24
CA ASN A 43 10.83 -1.14 14.67
C ASN A 43 9.37 -1.20 14.22
N MET A 44 8.46 -0.56 14.97
CA MET A 44 7.04 -0.53 14.66
C MET A 44 6.74 0.35 13.45
N GLN A 45 7.47 1.47 13.27
CA GLN A 45 7.34 2.32 12.08
C GLN A 45 7.57 1.54 10.78
N ARG A 46 8.55 0.62 10.76
CA ARG A 46 8.82 -0.25 9.59
C ARG A 46 7.70 -1.25 9.29
N GLN A 47 6.81 -1.48 10.25
CA GLN A 47 5.70 -2.42 10.15
C GLN A 47 4.38 -1.75 9.79
N ALA A 48 4.37 -0.42 9.63
CA ALA A 48 3.20 0.36 9.27
C ALA A 48 2.72 0.02 7.85
N VAL A 49 1.41 -0.18 7.69
CA VAL A 49 0.80 -0.47 6.39
C VAL A 49 0.44 0.84 5.69
N PRO A 50 0.72 0.97 4.38
CA PRO A 50 0.22 2.10 3.60
C PRO A 50 -1.30 2.22 3.66
N LEU A 51 -1.77 3.39 4.07
CA LEU A 51 -3.19 3.72 4.14
C LEU A 51 -3.68 4.17 2.76
N MET A 52 -4.98 4.03 2.50
CA MET A 52 -5.60 4.45 1.24
C MET A 52 -5.50 5.97 1.04
N ILE A 53 -5.75 6.73 2.11
CA ILE A 53 -5.59 8.18 2.15
C ILE A 53 -4.39 8.43 3.06
N THR A 54 -3.33 9.03 2.55
CA THR A 54 -2.15 9.39 3.36
C THR A 54 -2.38 10.69 4.13
N ALA A 55 -1.62 10.92 5.20
CA ALA A 55 -1.48 12.24 5.81
C ALA A 55 -0.10 12.38 6.45
N ALA A 56 0.62 13.44 6.12
CA ALA A 56 1.91 13.78 6.71
C ALA A 56 1.74 14.07 8.22
N PRO A 57 2.74 13.73 9.04
CA PRO A 57 2.68 14.00 10.47
C PRO A 57 2.62 15.51 10.72
N LEU A 58 1.72 15.95 11.61
CA LEU A 58 1.69 17.35 12.05
C LEU A 58 2.96 17.69 12.84
N VAL A 59 3.45 16.73 13.64
CA VAL A 59 4.71 16.85 14.38
C VAL A 59 5.74 15.93 13.72
N GLY A 60 6.57 16.46 12.85
CA GLY A 60 7.66 15.73 12.18
C GLY A 60 9.02 16.02 12.79
N THR A 61 10.08 15.53 12.16
CA THR A 61 11.48 15.92 12.48
C THR A 61 12.18 16.63 11.32
N GLY A 62 11.56 16.66 10.14
CA GLY A 62 12.13 17.16 8.90
C GLY A 62 12.87 16.08 8.10
N MET A 63 13.08 14.89 8.68
CA MET A 63 13.67 13.75 7.99
C MET A 63 12.70 13.10 7.00
N GLU A 64 11.40 13.29 7.18
CA GLU A 64 10.31 12.73 6.38
C GLU A 64 10.51 13.01 4.87
N ARG A 65 10.90 14.25 4.54
CA ARG A 65 11.15 14.69 3.17
C ARG A 65 12.32 13.95 2.52
N TYR A 66 13.41 13.74 3.25
CA TYR A 66 14.59 13.04 2.75
C TYR A 66 14.28 11.56 2.54
N VAL A 67 13.63 10.92 3.51
CA VAL A 67 13.25 9.49 3.42
C VAL A 67 12.31 9.24 2.25
N ALA A 68 11.30 10.07 2.05
CA ALA A 68 10.36 9.92 0.94
C ALA A 68 11.05 10.05 -0.43
N ARG A 69 11.94 11.04 -0.60
CA ARG A 69 12.67 11.30 -1.85
C ARG A 69 13.73 10.23 -2.16
N ASP A 70 14.53 9.85 -1.17
CA ASP A 70 15.66 8.93 -1.36
C ASP A 70 15.21 7.45 -1.43
N SER A 71 14.01 7.12 -0.96
CA SER A 71 13.46 5.76 -1.03
C SER A 71 13.16 5.26 -2.45
N GLY A 72 13.03 6.17 -3.42
CA GLY A 72 12.54 5.85 -4.77
C GLY A 72 11.03 5.54 -4.84
N ALA A 73 10.29 5.72 -3.75
CA ALA A 73 8.82 5.60 -3.76
C ALA A 73 8.17 6.79 -4.49
N CYS A 74 8.69 8.00 -4.24
CA CYS A 74 8.31 9.21 -4.95
C CYS A 74 8.98 9.27 -6.33
N LEU A 75 8.26 9.74 -7.32
CA LEU A 75 8.81 10.03 -8.64
C LEU A 75 9.42 11.45 -8.61
N LEU A 76 10.71 11.57 -8.93
CA LEU A 76 11.42 12.85 -8.95
C LEU A 76 11.69 13.32 -10.39
N ALA A 77 11.72 14.63 -10.58
CA ALA A 77 12.17 15.26 -11.82
C ALA A 77 13.69 15.08 -12.00
N GLY A 78 14.11 14.66 -13.19
CA GLY A 78 15.50 14.42 -13.56
C GLY A 78 16.33 15.70 -13.70
N ASP A 79 15.72 16.78 -14.22
CA ASP A 79 16.33 18.11 -14.34
C ASP A 79 15.28 19.24 -14.23
N ASP A 80 15.71 20.46 -14.54
CA ASP A 80 14.83 21.62 -14.68
C ASP A 80 14.02 21.55 -15.99
N GLY A 81 12.71 21.73 -15.89
CA GLY A 81 11.80 21.59 -17.01
C GLY A 81 10.38 22.08 -16.75
N VAL A 82 9.49 21.85 -17.71
CA VAL A 82 8.07 22.20 -17.65
C VAL A 82 7.23 20.94 -17.86
N VAL A 83 6.23 20.75 -17.01
CA VAL A 83 5.26 19.65 -17.14
C VAL A 83 4.32 19.96 -18.29
N GLU A 84 4.28 19.11 -19.32
CA GLU A 84 3.38 19.30 -20.48
C GLU A 84 2.05 18.60 -20.29
N GLU A 85 2.07 17.36 -19.82
CA GLU A 85 0.88 16.52 -19.66
C GLU A 85 0.95 15.78 -18.33
N VAL A 86 -0.19 15.75 -17.63
CA VAL A 86 -0.36 14.99 -16.40
C VAL A 86 -1.62 14.14 -16.55
N ASP A 87 -1.44 12.83 -16.46
CA ASP A 87 -2.51 11.87 -16.26
C ASP A 87 -2.25 11.09 -14.97
N SER A 88 -3.29 10.46 -14.46
CA SER A 88 -3.23 9.42 -13.44
C SER A 88 -2.17 8.36 -13.76
N ASN A 89 -1.97 7.96 -15.03
CA ASN A 89 -1.05 6.86 -15.38
C ASN A 89 0.36 7.30 -15.80
N ARG A 90 0.53 8.54 -16.25
CA ARG A 90 1.80 9.03 -16.76
C ARG A 90 1.95 10.54 -16.58
N ILE A 91 3.19 11.01 -16.51
CA ILE A 91 3.57 12.41 -16.46
C ILE A 91 4.58 12.66 -17.58
N VAL A 92 4.33 13.66 -18.42
CA VAL A 92 5.25 14.08 -19.48
C VAL A 92 5.91 15.39 -19.07
N VAL A 93 7.23 15.35 -18.92
CA VAL A 93 8.04 16.52 -18.57
C VAL A 93 8.96 16.84 -19.73
N ARG A 94 9.00 18.11 -20.12
CA ARG A 94 9.96 18.61 -21.08
C ARG A 94 11.08 19.33 -20.34
N TYR A 95 12.31 18.85 -20.49
CA TYR A 95 13.48 19.43 -19.87
C TYR A 95 14.10 20.52 -20.73
N ASP A 96 14.73 21.50 -20.07
CA ASP A 96 15.40 22.61 -20.74
C ASP A 96 16.70 22.14 -21.45
N ARG A 97 17.30 21.04 -20.97
CA ARG A 97 18.50 20.43 -21.56
C ARG A 97 18.21 19.00 -22.05
N PRO A 98 18.59 18.64 -23.28
CA PRO A 98 18.52 17.26 -23.75
C PRO A 98 19.57 16.37 -23.05
N GLY A 99 19.24 15.10 -22.76
CA GLY A 99 20.20 14.08 -22.32
C GLY A 99 20.20 13.73 -20.82
N VAL A 100 19.32 14.30 -20.00
CA VAL A 100 19.45 14.22 -18.53
C VAL A 100 18.83 12.96 -17.92
N ASP A 101 17.87 12.35 -18.60
CA ASP A 101 17.15 11.15 -18.12
C ASP A 101 17.77 9.82 -18.61
N GLY A 102 18.97 9.88 -19.18
CA GLY A 102 19.54 8.77 -19.97
C GLY A 102 18.97 8.66 -21.39
N TYR A 103 18.15 9.63 -21.80
CA TYR A 103 17.60 9.75 -23.16
C TYR A 103 17.97 11.12 -23.76
N ASP A 104 18.49 11.13 -24.98
CA ASP A 104 18.96 12.34 -25.70
C ASP A 104 17.82 13.32 -26.08
N THR A 105 16.56 12.98 -25.81
CA THR A 105 15.36 13.55 -26.43
C THR A 105 14.83 14.85 -25.81
N GLY A 106 15.26 15.22 -24.60
CA GLY A 106 14.78 16.43 -23.90
C GLY A 106 13.32 16.39 -23.44
N VAL A 107 12.62 15.28 -23.69
CA VAL A 107 11.27 14.99 -23.18
C VAL A 107 11.32 13.63 -22.48
N ALA A 108 10.83 13.60 -21.24
CA ALA A 108 10.70 12.40 -20.44
C ALA A 108 9.24 12.04 -20.22
N VAL A 109 8.92 10.77 -20.50
CA VAL A 109 7.61 10.18 -20.18
C VAL A 109 7.79 9.28 -18.96
N TYR A 110 7.30 9.73 -17.82
CA TYR A 110 7.31 8.96 -16.58
C TYR A 110 6.02 8.18 -16.42
N ARG A 111 6.11 6.85 -16.37
CA ARG A 111 4.96 5.99 -16.13
C ARG A 111 4.79 5.73 -14.64
N LEU A 112 3.61 6.06 -14.13
CA LEU A 112 3.26 5.84 -12.73
C LEU A 112 2.91 4.37 -12.50
N SER A 113 3.40 3.83 -11.38
CA SER A 113 3.01 2.49 -10.93
C SER A 113 1.67 2.56 -10.20
N LYS A 114 0.63 1.91 -10.77
CA LYS A 114 -0.71 1.84 -10.19
C LYS A 114 -1.01 0.45 -9.67
N TYR A 115 -1.58 0.40 -8.46
CA TYR A 115 -2.10 -0.81 -7.82
C TYR A 115 -1.21 -2.05 -7.97
N LYS A 116 0.10 -1.89 -7.79
CA LYS A 116 1.05 -3.01 -7.85
C LYS A 116 1.11 -3.69 -6.49
N LYS A 117 1.21 -5.02 -6.51
CA LYS A 117 1.45 -5.81 -5.30
C LYS A 117 2.87 -5.56 -4.77
N SER A 118 3.00 -5.33 -3.47
CA SER A 118 4.27 -5.38 -2.73
C SER A 118 4.59 -6.80 -2.23
N ASN A 119 5.82 -7.00 -1.74
CA ASN A 119 6.24 -8.29 -1.17
C ASN A 119 5.39 -8.71 0.03
N GLN A 120 4.91 -7.75 0.83
CA GLN A 120 4.05 -7.99 2.01
C GLN A 120 2.55 -7.96 1.68
N ASN A 121 2.17 -8.14 0.40
CA ASN A 121 0.79 -8.07 -0.09
C ASN A 121 0.09 -6.72 0.15
N THR A 122 0.84 -5.62 0.34
CA THR A 122 0.27 -4.26 0.40
C THR A 122 0.18 -3.66 -1.01
N CYS A 123 -0.55 -2.55 -1.13
CA CYS A 123 -0.67 -1.81 -2.37
C CYS A 123 0.46 -0.79 -2.55
N PHE A 124 1.16 -0.88 -3.68
CA PHE A 124 2.04 0.17 -4.18
C PHE A 124 1.30 0.95 -5.27
N THR A 125 1.00 2.21 -4.99
CA THR A 125 0.35 3.11 -5.95
C THR A 125 1.00 4.48 -5.88
N GLN A 126 1.20 5.08 -7.05
CA GLN A 126 1.71 6.44 -7.18
C GLN A 126 0.61 7.40 -7.64
N SER A 127 0.58 8.60 -7.09
CA SER A 127 -0.40 9.64 -7.43
C SER A 127 0.30 10.90 -7.93
N PRO A 128 -0.06 11.44 -9.10
CA PRO A 128 0.56 12.67 -9.60
C PRO A 128 0.24 13.85 -8.68
N LEU A 129 1.23 14.69 -8.44
CA LEU A 129 1.12 15.90 -7.60
C LEU A 129 1.13 17.19 -8.43
N VAL A 130 1.89 17.17 -9.53
CA VAL A 130 2.09 18.36 -10.39
C VAL A 130 0.90 18.60 -11.31
N LEU A 131 0.72 19.87 -11.71
CA LEU A 131 -0.27 20.29 -12.69
C LEU A 131 0.41 20.62 -14.04
N PRO A 132 -0.30 20.46 -15.18
CA PRO A 132 0.22 20.90 -16.48
C PRO A 132 0.61 22.38 -16.47
N GLY A 133 1.75 22.70 -17.09
CA GLY A 133 2.31 24.05 -17.14
C GLY A 133 3.19 24.43 -15.95
N LEU A 134 3.25 23.62 -14.89
CA LEU A 134 4.12 23.88 -13.75
C LEU A 134 5.60 23.74 -14.16
N ARG A 135 6.42 24.71 -13.80
CA ARG A 135 7.88 24.62 -13.91
C ARG A 135 8.43 23.84 -12.73
N VAL A 136 9.21 22.80 -13.02
CA VAL A 136 9.83 21.92 -12.02
C VAL A 136 11.33 22.09 -12.07
N SER A 137 11.98 22.02 -10.89
CA SER A 137 13.43 21.95 -10.80
C SER A 137 13.89 20.52 -10.58
N LYS A 138 15.18 20.26 -10.82
CA LYS A 138 15.80 18.96 -10.51
C LYS A 138 15.47 18.50 -9.08
N GLY A 139 15.00 17.26 -8.95
CA GLY A 139 14.63 16.67 -7.66
C GLY A 139 13.28 17.12 -7.08
N THR A 140 12.46 17.84 -7.86
CA THR A 140 11.05 18.12 -7.50
C THR A 140 10.24 16.83 -7.56
N VAL A 141 9.34 16.63 -6.59
CA VAL A 141 8.46 15.46 -6.55
C VAL A 141 7.33 15.64 -7.58
N LEU A 142 7.31 14.77 -8.59
CA LEU A 142 6.30 14.74 -9.64
C LEU A 142 5.07 13.93 -9.22
N ALA A 143 5.30 12.82 -8.51
CA ALA A 143 4.24 11.94 -7.99
C ALA A 143 4.63 11.36 -6.63
N ASP A 144 3.66 11.32 -5.73
CA ASP A 144 3.80 10.69 -4.43
C ASP A 144 3.69 9.17 -4.54
N GLY A 145 4.50 8.46 -3.75
CA GLY A 145 4.42 7.02 -3.58
C GLY A 145 3.42 6.58 -2.50
N PRO A 146 3.35 5.28 -2.19
CA PRO A 146 2.60 4.81 -1.03
C PRO A 146 3.17 5.42 0.26
N SER A 147 2.30 5.72 1.22
CA SER A 147 2.70 6.36 2.49
C SER A 147 3.49 7.66 2.30
N CYS A 148 3.16 8.46 1.29
CA CYS A 148 3.72 9.80 1.09
C CYS A 148 2.60 10.83 0.93
N GLU A 149 2.83 12.07 1.36
CA GLU A 149 1.97 13.23 1.06
C GLU A 149 2.88 14.43 0.77
N GLN A 150 2.75 15.02 -0.42
CA GLN A 150 3.51 16.19 -0.86
C GLN A 150 5.04 16.02 -0.78
N GLY A 151 5.53 14.79 -1.03
CA GLY A 151 6.94 14.47 -0.94
C GLY A 151 7.48 14.29 0.48
N GLU A 152 6.61 14.19 1.49
CA GLU A 152 6.95 13.82 2.86
C GLU A 152 6.43 12.42 3.20
N LEU A 153 7.14 11.72 4.08
CA LEU A 153 6.76 10.39 4.55
C LEU A 153 5.54 10.45 5.47
N ALA A 154 4.49 9.74 5.08
CA ALA A 154 3.19 9.69 5.73
C ALA A 154 2.78 8.23 6.06
N LEU A 155 3.37 7.66 7.11
CA LEU A 155 3.15 6.25 7.52
C LEU A 155 1.81 5.99 8.23
N GLY A 156 1.13 7.04 8.70
CA GLY A 156 -0.02 6.95 9.60
C GLY A 156 -0.98 8.13 9.46
N LYS A 157 -1.70 8.43 10.53
CA LYS A 157 -2.67 9.54 10.60
C LYS A 157 -2.56 10.30 11.90
N ASN A 158 -2.72 11.62 11.81
CA ASN A 158 -2.89 12.50 12.96
C ASN A 158 -4.31 12.30 13.51
N VAL A 159 -4.43 11.87 14.76
CA VAL A 159 -5.73 11.62 15.42
C VAL A 159 -5.78 12.32 16.76
N THR A 160 -6.97 12.77 17.14
CA THR A 160 -7.21 13.44 18.42
C THR A 160 -7.29 12.37 19.51
N ILE A 161 -6.36 12.40 20.46
CA ILE A 161 -6.30 11.41 21.53
C ILE A 161 -6.59 12.03 22.89
N ALA A 162 -7.13 11.25 23.81
CA ALA A 162 -7.26 11.60 25.23
C ALA A 162 -6.60 10.55 26.12
N PHE A 163 -5.82 11.00 27.11
CA PHE A 163 -5.22 10.13 28.12
C PHE A 163 -6.13 10.01 29.34
N MET A 164 -7.01 9.02 29.34
CA MET A 164 -7.89 8.75 30.48
C MET A 164 -8.32 7.28 30.50
N PRO A 165 -8.57 6.66 31.67
CA PRO A 165 -9.19 5.35 31.73
C PRO A 165 -10.64 5.43 31.22
N TRP A 166 -11.07 4.46 30.42
CA TRP A 166 -12.44 4.39 29.91
C TRP A 166 -13.06 3.03 30.18
N ARG A 167 -13.74 2.89 31.34
CA ARG A 167 -14.57 1.72 31.71
C ARG A 167 -13.90 0.35 31.48
N GLY A 168 -12.57 0.28 31.57
CA GLY A 168 -11.79 -0.93 31.33
C GLY A 168 -11.54 -1.30 29.86
N PHE A 169 -12.08 -0.57 28.89
CA PHE A 169 -11.87 -0.85 27.47
C PHE A 169 -10.44 -0.58 27.01
N ASN A 170 -9.74 0.35 27.65
CA ASN A 170 -8.33 0.61 27.43
C ASN A 170 -7.43 -0.02 28.52
N PHE A 171 -7.84 -1.15 29.10
CA PHE A 171 -7.03 -1.88 30.07
C PHE A 171 -5.72 -2.40 29.43
N GLU A 172 -4.64 -2.39 30.21
CA GLU A 172 -3.26 -2.60 29.74
C GLU A 172 -2.91 -1.69 28.55
N ASP A 173 -2.72 -2.31 27.38
CA ASP A 173 -2.35 -1.69 26.11
C ASP A 173 -3.51 -1.68 25.12
N SER A 174 -4.73 -1.85 25.60
CA SER A 174 -5.91 -1.82 24.73
C SER A 174 -6.20 -0.39 24.28
N ILE A 175 -6.65 -0.25 23.04
CA ILE A 175 -6.97 1.04 22.42
C ILE A 175 -8.46 1.07 22.11
N LEU A 176 -9.10 2.15 22.54
CA LEU A 176 -10.49 2.47 22.24
C LEU A 176 -10.55 3.43 21.08
N ILE A 177 -11.42 3.18 20.10
CA ILE A 177 -11.47 3.95 18.85
C ILE A 177 -12.90 4.40 18.55
N ASN A 178 -13.02 5.65 18.11
CA ASN A 178 -14.26 6.22 17.60
C ASN A 178 -14.64 5.61 16.25
N GLU A 179 -15.88 5.16 16.11
CA GLU A 179 -16.43 4.61 14.87
C GLU A 179 -16.40 5.62 13.71
N ARG A 180 -16.39 6.93 13.99
CA ARG A 180 -16.19 7.97 12.96
C ARG A 180 -14.96 7.69 12.10
N LEU A 181 -13.86 7.23 12.71
CA LEU A 181 -12.63 6.93 11.96
C LEU A 181 -12.80 5.79 10.95
N LEU A 182 -13.73 4.86 11.20
CA LEU A 182 -14.07 3.79 10.25
C LEU A 182 -15.00 4.32 9.15
N LYS A 183 -15.94 5.21 9.49
CA LYS A 183 -16.84 5.86 8.53
C LYS A 183 -16.06 6.72 7.52
N GLU A 184 -15.01 7.39 7.98
CA GLU A 184 -14.10 8.22 7.17
C GLU A 184 -13.01 7.42 6.45
N ASP A 185 -12.96 6.10 6.61
CA ASP A 185 -11.92 5.22 6.04
C ASP A 185 -10.47 5.65 6.40
N THR A 186 -10.29 6.26 7.59
CA THR A 186 -9.02 6.88 8.01
C THR A 186 -7.86 5.88 8.09
N PHE A 187 -8.11 4.67 8.61
CA PHE A 187 -7.13 3.59 8.75
C PHE A 187 -7.40 2.40 7.79
N THR A 188 -8.07 2.66 6.67
CA THR A 188 -8.35 1.63 5.66
C THR A 188 -7.11 1.41 4.79
N SER A 189 -6.67 0.15 4.65
CA SER A 189 -5.53 -0.25 3.82
C SER A 189 -5.99 -1.12 2.64
N VAL A 190 -5.26 -1.04 1.53
CA VAL A 190 -5.50 -1.89 0.35
C VAL A 190 -4.45 -2.98 0.31
N HIS A 191 -4.91 -4.23 0.29
CA HIS A 191 -4.07 -5.42 0.17
C HIS A 191 -4.29 -6.06 -1.19
N ILE A 192 -3.21 -6.55 -1.81
CA ILE A 192 -3.26 -7.23 -3.10
C ILE A 192 -2.70 -8.63 -2.92
N GLU A 193 -3.59 -9.60 -3.04
CA GLU A 193 -3.27 -11.02 -2.98
C GLU A 193 -3.20 -11.59 -4.40
N VAL A 194 -2.29 -12.55 -4.60
CA VAL A 194 -2.11 -13.20 -5.90
C VAL A 194 -2.40 -14.67 -5.71
N PHE A 195 -3.42 -15.13 -6.40
CA PHE A 195 -3.76 -16.54 -6.47
C PHE A 195 -3.28 -17.07 -7.82
N GLU A 196 -2.55 -18.18 -7.80
CA GLU A 196 -2.02 -18.78 -9.02
C GLU A 196 -2.44 -20.23 -9.15
N THR A 197 -2.73 -20.63 -10.37
CA THR A 197 -2.96 -22.03 -10.74
C THR A 197 -2.17 -22.38 -11.99
N MET A 198 -1.73 -23.63 -12.06
CA MET A 198 -0.96 -24.18 -13.16
C MET A 198 -1.69 -25.39 -13.72
N ALA A 199 -1.85 -25.40 -15.05
CA ALA A 199 -2.30 -26.55 -15.81
C ALA A 199 -1.08 -27.37 -16.25
N ARG A 200 -1.02 -28.62 -15.80
CA ARG A 200 0.11 -29.52 -16.03
C ARG A 200 -0.24 -30.62 -17.02
N ASP A 201 0.78 -31.08 -17.74
CA ASP A 201 0.71 -32.31 -18.50
C ASP A 201 0.94 -33.50 -17.55
N THR A 202 -0.09 -34.30 -17.33
CA THR A 202 -0.02 -35.48 -16.45
C THR A 202 0.06 -36.75 -17.28
N LYS A 203 0.46 -37.86 -16.64
CA LYS A 203 0.50 -39.17 -17.32
C LYS A 203 -0.87 -39.63 -17.84
N LEU A 204 -1.95 -39.15 -17.24
CA LEU A 204 -3.34 -39.50 -17.61
C LEU A 204 -3.90 -38.58 -18.69
N GLY A 205 -3.21 -37.48 -19.01
CA GLY A 205 -3.65 -36.46 -19.96
C GLY A 205 -3.29 -35.05 -19.48
N LYS A 206 -3.58 -34.07 -20.34
CA LYS A 206 -3.35 -32.67 -20.05
C LYS A 206 -4.46 -32.12 -19.15
N GLU A 207 -4.08 -31.39 -18.11
CA GLU A 207 -5.03 -30.55 -17.39
C GLU A 207 -5.45 -29.37 -18.26
N GLU A 208 -6.74 -29.05 -18.24
CA GLU A 208 -7.31 -27.98 -19.05
C GLU A 208 -7.93 -26.90 -18.15
N ILE A 209 -7.80 -25.64 -18.59
CA ILE A 209 -8.47 -24.50 -18.00
C ILE A 209 -9.70 -24.25 -18.86
N THR A 210 -10.88 -24.45 -18.28
CA THR A 210 -12.17 -24.39 -18.98
C THR A 210 -13.28 -23.99 -18.03
N ARG A 211 -14.34 -23.41 -18.58
CA ARG A 211 -15.59 -23.12 -17.86
C ARG A 211 -16.44 -24.38 -17.62
N ASP A 212 -16.24 -25.45 -18.39
CA ASP A 212 -16.97 -26.71 -18.26
C ASP A 212 -16.45 -27.53 -17.07
N ILE A 213 -16.98 -27.24 -15.87
CA ILE A 213 -16.56 -27.86 -14.62
C ILE A 213 -17.63 -28.85 -14.14
N PRO A 214 -17.27 -30.11 -13.83
CA PRO A 214 -18.22 -31.10 -13.35
C PRO A 214 -18.87 -30.71 -12.02
N ASN A 215 -20.19 -30.91 -11.91
CA ASN A 215 -20.97 -30.79 -10.66
C ASN A 215 -20.97 -29.38 -10.03
N VAL A 216 -20.74 -28.33 -10.83
CA VAL A 216 -20.79 -26.93 -10.40
C VAL A 216 -22.04 -26.25 -10.98
N SER A 217 -22.74 -25.47 -10.16
CA SER A 217 -23.92 -24.72 -10.60
C SER A 217 -23.56 -23.54 -11.51
N GLU A 218 -24.45 -23.19 -12.45
CA GLU A 218 -24.28 -22.02 -13.33
C GLU A 218 -24.15 -20.70 -12.55
N GLU A 219 -24.74 -20.60 -11.35
CA GLU A 219 -24.58 -19.41 -10.50
C GLU A 219 -23.13 -19.19 -10.08
N THR A 220 -22.41 -20.27 -9.76
CA THR A 220 -20.98 -20.22 -9.40
C THR A 220 -20.11 -19.89 -10.63
N LEU A 221 -20.55 -20.29 -11.83
CA LEU A 221 -19.83 -20.05 -13.08
C LEU A 221 -20.10 -18.65 -13.66
N ARG A 222 -21.07 -17.90 -13.14
CA ARG A 222 -21.47 -16.57 -13.63
C ARG A 222 -20.32 -15.57 -13.78
N ASN A 223 -19.32 -15.66 -12.91
CA ASN A 223 -18.18 -14.75 -12.90
C ASN A 223 -17.03 -15.19 -13.82
N LEU A 224 -17.08 -16.42 -14.36
CA LEU A 224 -16.09 -16.94 -15.31
C LEU A 224 -16.47 -16.53 -16.73
N ASP A 225 -15.45 -16.26 -17.53
CA ASP A 225 -15.61 -16.12 -18.98
C ASP A 225 -15.64 -17.47 -19.69
N ASP A 226 -15.72 -17.44 -21.02
CA ASP A 226 -15.74 -18.65 -21.85
C ASP A 226 -14.43 -19.44 -21.81
N SER A 227 -13.32 -18.80 -21.40
CA SER A 227 -12.03 -19.46 -21.14
C SER A 227 -11.92 -20.07 -19.73
N GLY A 228 -12.94 -19.92 -18.87
CA GLY A 228 -12.92 -20.43 -17.50
C GLY A 228 -12.12 -19.57 -16.52
N ILE A 229 -11.86 -18.29 -16.82
CA ILE A 229 -11.12 -17.34 -15.98
C ILE A 229 -12.06 -16.25 -15.50
N VAL A 230 -11.96 -15.88 -14.22
CA VAL A 230 -12.77 -14.81 -13.64
C VAL A 230 -12.61 -13.47 -14.39
N ARG A 231 -13.72 -12.76 -14.58
CA ARG A 231 -13.73 -11.43 -15.19
C ARG A 231 -13.04 -10.39 -14.30
N ILE A 232 -12.35 -9.44 -14.92
CA ILE A 232 -11.77 -8.29 -14.22
C ILE A 232 -12.93 -7.41 -13.71
N GLY A 233 -12.84 -6.94 -12.47
CA GLY A 233 -13.89 -6.18 -11.79
C GLY A 233 -14.95 -7.02 -11.09
N ALA A 234 -14.86 -8.35 -11.12
CA ALA A 234 -15.75 -9.20 -10.33
C ALA A 234 -15.49 -9.01 -8.83
N GLU A 235 -16.57 -8.79 -8.07
CA GLU A 235 -16.58 -8.98 -6.62
C GLU A 235 -16.64 -10.48 -6.33
N ILE A 236 -15.72 -10.93 -5.48
CA ILE A 236 -15.56 -12.34 -5.13
C ILE A 236 -15.67 -12.53 -3.63
N LYS A 237 -16.23 -13.68 -3.24
CA LYS A 237 -16.35 -14.14 -1.87
C LYS A 237 -15.66 -15.48 -1.70
N ALA A 238 -15.44 -15.87 -0.44
CA ALA A 238 -14.91 -17.17 -0.09
C ALA A 238 -15.72 -18.31 -0.76
N GLY A 239 -15.01 -19.23 -1.43
CA GLY A 239 -15.60 -20.36 -2.14
C GLY A 239 -15.89 -20.14 -3.62
N ASP A 240 -15.89 -18.89 -4.10
CA ASP A 240 -16.08 -18.58 -5.52
C ASP A 240 -14.93 -19.15 -6.37
N THR A 241 -15.24 -19.54 -7.62
CA THR A 241 -14.24 -20.06 -8.55
C THR A 241 -13.54 -18.90 -9.26
N LEU A 242 -12.21 -18.81 -9.12
CA LEU A 242 -11.37 -17.83 -9.83
C LEU A 242 -10.93 -18.33 -11.19
N VAL A 243 -10.56 -19.61 -11.26
CA VAL A 243 -10.09 -20.25 -12.49
C VAL A 243 -10.60 -21.68 -12.51
N GLY A 244 -11.43 -22.01 -13.49
CA GLY A 244 -11.90 -23.36 -13.75
C GLY A 244 -10.77 -24.23 -14.24
N LYS A 245 -10.51 -25.34 -13.55
CA LYS A 245 -9.48 -26.31 -13.91
C LYS A 245 -10.00 -27.72 -13.77
N VAL A 246 -9.82 -28.52 -14.81
CA VAL A 246 -10.20 -29.93 -14.84
C VAL A 246 -8.96 -30.80 -14.98
N THR A 247 -8.88 -31.84 -14.17
CA THR A 247 -7.80 -32.83 -14.23
C THR A 247 -8.38 -34.17 -14.68
N PRO A 248 -7.80 -34.83 -15.71
CA PRO A 248 -8.23 -36.16 -16.11
C PRO A 248 -8.02 -37.15 -14.96
N LYS A 249 -9.07 -37.93 -14.66
CA LYS A 249 -9.12 -38.88 -13.57
C LYS A 249 -9.08 -40.31 -14.15
N GLY A 250 -8.29 -41.17 -13.54
CA GLY A 250 -8.32 -42.60 -13.86
C GLY A 250 -9.62 -43.26 -13.41
N GLU A 251 -9.95 -44.41 -14.00
CA GLU A 251 -11.15 -45.17 -13.66
C GLU A 251 -11.08 -45.66 -12.21
N THR A 252 -12.01 -45.20 -11.36
CA THR A 252 -12.09 -45.61 -9.95
C THR A 252 -13.13 -46.73 -9.78
N MET A 253 -12.73 -47.81 -9.12
CA MET A 253 -13.64 -48.88 -8.71
C MET A 253 -14.60 -48.36 -7.63
N LEU A 254 -15.86 -48.12 -8.03
CA LEU A 254 -16.93 -47.68 -7.13
C LEU A 254 -17.40 -48.82 -6.21
N SER A 255 -17.82 -48.47 -4.99
CA SER A 255 -18.48 -49.39 -4.05
C SER A 255 -19.83 -49.90 -4.60
N PRO A 256 -20.36 -51.05 -4.12
CA PRO A 256 -21.69 -51.52 -4.52
C PRO A 256 -22.80 -50.48 -4.32
N GLU A 257 -22.74 -49.71 -3.24
CA GLU A 257 -23.69 -48.65 -2.89
C GLU A 257 -23.61 -47.48 -3.88
N GLU A 258 -22.41 -47.01 -4.21
CA GLU A 258 -22.21 -45.95 -5.21
C GLU A 258 -22.61 -46.43 -6.62
N LYS A 259 -22.33 -47.69 -6.96
CA LYS A 259 -22.79 -48.29 -8.22
C LYS A 259 -24.31 -48.31 -8.32
N LEU A 260 -24.99 -48.68 -7.23
CA LEU A 260 -26.45 -48.69 -7.16
C LEU A 260 -27.02 -47.27 -7.30
N LEU A 261 -26.51 -46.30 -6.54
CA LEU A 261 -26.92 -44.90 -6.64
C LEU A 261 -26.78 -44.38 -8.06
N ARG A 262 -25.64 -44.65 -8.69
CA ARG A 262 -25.38 -44.24 -10.06
C ARG A 262 -26.29 -44.91 -11.09
N ALA A 263 -26.64 -46.18 -10.87
CA ALA A 263 -27.62 -46.88 -11.69
C ALA A 263 -29.04 -46.31 -11.53
N ILE A 264 -29.42 -45.84 -10.33
CA ILE A 264 -30.72 -45.23 -10.05
C ILE A 264 -30.82 -43.83 -10.66
N PHE A 265 -29.81 -42.97 -10.47
CA PHE A 265 -29.84 -41.58 -10.92
C PHE A 265 -29.37 -41.38 -12.37
N GLY A 266 -28.81 -42.42 -13.00
CA GLY A 266 -28.34 -42.35 -14.38
C GLY A 266 -27.15 -41.40 -14.60
N GLU A 267 -26.46 -41.02 -13.53
CA GLU A 267 -25.29 -40.12 -13.61
C GLU A 267 -24.14 -40.81 -14.37
N LYS A 268 -23.67 -40.19 -15.46
CA LYS A 268 -22.49 -40.68 -16.17
C LYS A 268 -21.24 -40.48 -15.31
N ALA A 269 -20.27 -41.39 -15.42
CA ALA A 269 -18.95 -41.17 -14.86
C ALA A 269 -18.38 -39.98 -15.60
N GLN A 270 -17.98 -38.97 -14.86
CA GLN A 270 -17.13 -37.93 -15.41
C GLN A 270 -15.69 -38.42 -15.30
N ASP A 271 -15.02 -38.48 -16.44
CA ASP A 271 -13.60 -38.86 -16.55
C ASP A 271 -12.67 -37.74 -16.07
N VAL A 272 -13.23 -36.64 -15.56
CA VAL A 272 -12.53 -35.44 -15.11
C VAL A 272 -12.90 -35.10 -13.67
N LYS A 273 -11.92 -34.58 -12.93
CA LYS A 273 -12.07 -34.08 -11.57
C LYS A 273 -11.94 -32.56 -11.55
N ASP A 274 -12.80 -31.89 -10.78
CA ASP A 274 -12.64 -30.46 -10.46
C ASP A 274 -11.36 -30.25 -9.62
N SER A 275 -10.43 -29.50 -10.18
CA SER A 275 -9.19 -29.04 -9.53
C SER A 275 -9.04 -27.52 -9.63
N SER A 276 -10.17 -26.83 -9.75
CA SER A 276 -10.29 -25.38 -9.94
C SER A 276 -9.70 -24.58 -8.78
N LEU A 277 -9.21 -23.39 -9.11
CA LEU A 277 -8.74 -22.42 -8.13
C LEU A 277 -9.95 -21.70 -7.53
N ARG A 278 -10.15 -21.86 -6.22
CA ARG A 278 -11.23 -21.21 -5.47
C ARG A 278 -10.67 -20.19 -4.49
N VAL A 279 -11.48 -19.18 -4.18
CA VAL A 279 -11.14 -18.15 -3.19
C VAL A 279 -11.06 -18.79 -1.79
N PRO A 280 -9.95 -18.63 -1.06
CA PRO A 280 -9.82 -19.17 0.29
C PRO A 280 -10.87 -18.57 1.27
N PRO A 281 -11.24 -19.31 2.32
CA PRO A 281 -12.08 -18.77 3.39
C PRO A 281 -11.49 -17.50 4.02
N GLY A 282 -12.35 -16.51 4.26
CA GLY A 282 -11.97 -15.23 4.88
C GLY A 282 -11.32 -14.22 3.94
N VAL A 283 -11.18 -14.54 2.64
CA VAL A 283 -10.77 -13.57 1.62
C VAL A 283 -12.00 -13.11 0.86
N GLU A 284 -12.17 -11.80 0.79
CA GLU A 284 -13.15 -11.12 -0.05
C GLU A 284 -12.49 -9.94 -0.75
N GLY A 285 -12.99 -9.54 -1.91
CA GLY A 285 -12.42 -8.42 -2.64
C GLY A 285 -12.84 -8.35 -4.09
N VAL A 286 -12.09 -7.57 -4.86
CA VAL A 286 -12.35 -7.32 -6.28
C VAL A 286 -11.17 -7.82 -7.09
N VAL A 287 -11.45 -8.54 -8.17
CA VAL A 287 -10.42 -8.95 -9.13
C VAL A 287 -9.93 -7.71 -9.90
N ILE A 288 -8.66 -7.36 -9.73
CA ILE A 288 -8.07 -6.17 -10.39
C ILE A 288 -7.36 -6.51 -11.69
N ASP A 289 -6.79 -7.70 -11.79
CA ASP A 289 -5.99 -8.13 -12.93
C ASP A 289 -5.95 -9.65 -13.01
N ALA A 290 -5.84 -10.19 -14.22
CA ALA A 290 -5.72 -11.62 -14.46
C ALA A 290 -4.72 -11.84 -15.60
N LYS A 291 -3.56 -12.42 -15.28
CA LYS A 291 -2.48 -12.68 -16.22
C LYS A 291 -2.45 -14.14 -16.61
N VAL A 292 -2.45 -14.39 -17.91
CA VAL A 292 -2.32 -15.73 -18.49
C VAL A 292 -0.94 -15.85 -19.11
N TYR A 293 -0.20 -16.87 -18.69
CA TYR A 293 1.10 -17.22 -19.24
C TYR A 293 0.97 -18.55 -19.97
N SER A 294 1.37 -18.57 -21.24
CA SER A 294 1.25 -19.73 -22.12
C SER A 294 2.62 -20.15 -22.62
N ARG A 295 2.91 -21.45 -22.57
CA ARG A 295 4.16 -22.01 -23.08
C ARG A 295 4.27 -21.78 -24.60
N ARG A 296 5.50 -21.55 -25.07
CA ARG A 296 5.81 -21.48 -26.50
C ARG A 296 5.33 -22.73 -27.26
N GLY A 297 4.57 -22.52 -28.34
CA GLY A 297 4.07 -23.59 -29.21
C GLY A 297 2.72 -24.18 -28.81
N VAL A 298 2.09 -23.69 -27.74
CA VAL A 298 0.70 -23.98 -27.40
C VAL A 298 -0.19 -22.88 -27.98
N ASP A 299 -1.35 -23.27 -28.54
CA ASP A 299 -2.32 -22.31 -29.04
C ASP A 299 -2.83 -21.41 -27.90
N LYS A 300 -2.90 -20.11 -28.18
CA LYS A 300 -3.37 -19.10 -27.22
C LYS A 300 -4.88 -19.05 -27.26
N ASP A 301 -5.51 -18.97 -26.08
CA ASP A 301 -6.96 -18.76 -25.98
C ASP A 301 -7.34 -17.36 -26.46
N GLU A 302 -8.61 -17.16 -26.81
CA GLU A 302 -9.17 -15.87 -27.23
C GLU A 302 -8.87 -14.75 -26.22
N ARG A 303 -9.00 -15.03 -24.92
CA ARG A 303 -8.66 -14.06 -23.87
C ARG A 303 -7.17 -13.70 -23.85
N SER A 304 -6.29 -14.66 -24.10
CA SER A 304 -4.85 -14.41 -24.12
C SER A 304 -4.47 -13.50 -25.28
N LEU A 305 -5.07 -13.71 -26.46
CA LEU A 305 -4.90 -12.88 -27.64
C LEU A 305 -5.44 -11.46 -27.39
N MET A 306 -6.64 -11.34 -26.84
CA MET A 306 -7.26 -10.04 -26.52
C MET A 306 -6.39 -9.21 -25.56
N ILE A 307 -5.84 -9.83 -24.50
CA ILE A 307 -4.97 -9.13 -23.54
C ILE A 307 -3.67 -8.65 -24.22
N GLU A 308 -3.08 -9.49 -25.07
CA GLU A 308 -1.86 -9.16 -25.81
C GLU A 308 -2.07 -8.01 -26.79
N ASP A 309 -3.17 -8.04 -27.55
CA ASP A 309 -3.51 -6.99 -28.52
C ASP A 309 -3.73 -5.64 -27.81
N LEU A 310 -4.46 -5.62 -26.69
CA LEU A 310 -4.66 -4.42 -25.86
C LEU A 310 -3.34 -3.87 -25.30
N GLU A 311 -2.41 -4.73 -24.91
CA GLU A 311 -1.08 -4.29 -24.47
C GLU A 311 -0.25 -3.71 -25.62
N ILE A 312 -0.30 -4.32 -26.80
CA ILE A 312 0.42 -3.85 -28.00
C ILE A 312 -0.14 -2.51 -28.48
N GLU A 313 -1.46 -2.33 -28.47
CA GLU A 313 -2.12 -1.08 -28.85
C GLU A 313 -1.69 0.06 -27.92
N ARG A 314 -1.67 -0.18 -26.60
CA ARG A 314 -1.17 0.79 -25.61
C ARG A 314 0.29 1.17 -25.85
N LEU A 315 1.17 0.19 -26.07
CA LEU A 315 2.58 0.47 -26.37
C LEU A 315 2.77 1.25 -27.68
N THR A 316 1.89 1.01 -28.66
CA THR A 316 1.90 1.73 -29.93
C THR A 316 1.44 3.18 -29.75
N GLN A 317 0.43 3.42 -28.91
CA GLN A 317 -0.01 4.77 -28.55
C GLN A 317 1.09 5.54 -27.81
N ASP A 318 1.75 4.92 -26.82
CA ASP A 318 2.89 5.53 -26.11
C ASP A 318 4.02 5.92 -27.08
N LYS A 319 4.33 5.05 -28.05
CA LYS A 319 5.31 5.34 -29.11
C LYS A 319 4.91 6.57 -29.94
N VAL A 320 3.64 6.68 -30.31
CA VAL A 320 3.14 7.81 -31.10
C VAL A 320 3.18 9.11 -30.32
N ASP A 321 2.85 9.08 -29.03
CA ASP A 321 2.85 10.26 -28.17
C ASP A 321 4.27 10.80 -27.96
N GLU A 322 5.24 9.93 -27.67
CA GLU A 322 6.65 10.33 -27.51
C GLU A 322 7.23 10.93 -28.81
N LEU A 323 6.90 10.33 -29.97
CA LEU A 323 7.26 10.89 -31.27
C LEU A 323 6.58 12.24 -31.55
N THR A 324 5.35 12.42 -31.07
CA THR A 324 4.59 13.66 -31.25
C THR A 324 5.14 14.78 -30.38
N SER A 325 5.51 14.51 -29.12
CA SER A 325 6.21 15.49 -28.28
C SER A 325 7.57 15.88 -28.84
N LEU A 326 8.34 14.92 -29.37
CA LEU A 326 9.59 15.22 -30.07
C LEU A 326 9.38 16.13 -31.27
N LYS A 327 8.36 15.88 -32.10
CA LYS A 327 8.01 16.76 -33.22
C LYS A 327 7.69 18.17 -32.74
N ARG A 328 6.92 18.32 -31.66
CA ARG A 328 6.59 19.64 -31.08
C ARG A 328 7.84 20.35 -30.56
N GLY A 329 8.74 19.65 -29.89
CA GLY A 329 10.02 20.19 -29.42
C GLY A 329 10.84 20.81 -30.57
N VAL A 330 10.99 20.08 -31.68
CA VAL A 330 11.68 20.60 -32.88
C VAL A 330 10.90 21.76 -33.53
N CYS A 331 9.56 21.70 -33.56
CA CYS A 331 8.77 22.81 -34.08
C CYS A 331 9.00 24.10 -33.28
N ARG A 332 9.19 24.03 -31.96
CA ARG A 332 9.48 25.21 -31.12
C ARG A 332 10.91 25.72 -31.30
N GLU A 333 11.92 24.83 -31.33
CA GLU A 333 13.31 25.20 -31.61
C GLU A 333 13.42 25.93 -32.97
N ILE A 334 12.69 25.44 -33.98
CA ILE A 334 12.59 26.11 -35.28
C ILE A 334 11.71 27.38 -35.20
N GLY A 335 10.67 27.39 -34.37
CA GLY A 335 9.83 28.57 -34.12
C GLY A 335 10.63 29.76 -33.57
N ASP A 336 11.51 29.52 -32.61
CA ASP A 336 12.43 30.54 -32.06
C ASP A 336 13.39 31.07 -33.12
N ILE A 337 13.85 30.20 -34.03
CA ILE A 337 14.66 30.60 -35.17
C ILE A 337 13.83 31.45 -36.14
N ILE A 338 12.56 31.14 -36.37
CA ILE A 338 11.73 31.83 -37.37
C ILE A 338 11.10 33.13 -36.82
N ASP A 339 11.06 33.31 -35.49
CA ASP A 339 10.41 34.44 -34.83
C ASP A 339 10.89 35.81 -35.34
N GLY A 340 9.93 36.66 -35.71
CA GLY A 340 10.17 38.02 -36.22
C GLY A 340 10.62 38.11 -37.69
N ARG A 341 10.78 36.99 -38.41
CA ARG A 341 11.25 36.94 -39.81
C ARG A 341 10.11 36.94 -40.82
N THR A 342 10.37 37.43 -42.03
CA THR A 342 9.35 37.57 -43.09
C THR A 342 9.35 36.37 -44.03
N VAL A 343 8.16 35.87 -44.37
CA VAL A 343 7.99 34.73 -45.27
C VAL A 343 8.02 35.16 -46.73
N LYS A 344 8.68 34.35 -47.57
CA LYS A 344 8.75 34.55 -49.02
C LYS A 344 7.62 33.87 -49.80
N SER A 345 6.86 33.00 -49.15
CA SER A 345 5.72 32.28 -49.72
C SER A 345 4.54 32.28 -48.74
N ASP A 346 3.33 32.10 -49.26
CA ASP A 346 2.14 31.89 -48.43
C ASP A 346 2.29 30.56 -47.66
N VAL A 347 1.99 30.60 -46.36
CA VAL A 347 2.10 29.42 -45.49
C VAL A 347 0.72 28.92 -45.14
N SER A 348 0.47 27.64 -45.40
CA SER A 348 -0.78 26.96 -45.09
C SER A 348 -0.66 26.02 -43.88
N ASP A 349 -1.76 25.88 -43.13
CA ASP A 349 -1.95 24.90 -42.05
C ASP A 349 -2.09 23.48 -42.64
N LYS A 350 -2.00 22.45 -41.80
CA LYS A 350 -2.31 21.04 -42.10
C LYS A 350 -3.69 20.84 -42.77
N LYS A 351 -4.63 21.79 -42.60
CA LYS A 351 -5.97 21.79 -43.22
C LYS A 351 -6.07 22.61 -44.52
N GLY A 352 -4.96 23.17 -45.03
CA GLY A 352 -4.93 23.95 -46.27
C GLY A 352 -5.33 25.43 -46.13
N ASN A 353 -5.57 25.92 -44.91
CA ASN A 353 -5.90 27.33 -44.66
C ASN A 353 -4.63 28.18 -44.60
N ILE A 354 -4.63 29.35 -45.24
CA ILE A 354 -3.49 30.28 -45.24
C ILE A 354 -3.36 30.91 -43.84
N VAL A 355 -2.28 30.58 -43.13
CA VAL A 355 -1.97 31.06 -41.77
C VAL A 355 -1.18 32.37 -41.82
N VAL A 356 -0.25 32.48 -42.77
CA VAL A 356 0.58 33.69 -42.96
C VAL A 356 0.65 34.02 -44.44
N LYS A 357 0.26 35.25 -44.79
CA LYS A 357 0.37 35.81 -46.15
C LYS A 357 1.79 36.32 -46.41
N LEU A 358 2.23 36.21 -47.67
CA LEU A 358 3.51 36.68 -48.18
C LEU A 358 3.89 38.07 -47.62
N GLY A 359 5.11 38.18 -47.08
CA GLY A 359 5.68 39.43 -46.55
C GLY A 359 5.31 39.80 -45.11
N LYS A 360 4.47 39.02 -44.41
CA LYS A 360 4.22 39.23 -42.97
C LYS A 360 5.27 38.53 -42.10
N LYS A 361 5.47 39.07 -40.89
CA LYS A 361 6.33 38.47 -39.85
C LYS A 361 5.65 37.24 -39.26
N ILE A 362 6.42 36.18 -39.08
CA ILE A 362 5.99 34.97 -38.34
C ILE A 362 6.25 35.20 -36.85
N SER A 363 5.30 34.80 -36.00
CA SER A 363 5.51 34.65 -34.56
C SER A 363 5.84 33.20 -34.22
N ALA A 364 6.63 32.98 -33.16
CA ALA A 364 7.03 31.65 -32.69
C ALA A 364 5.85 30.67 -32.53
N ASP A 365 4.71 31.14 -32.00
CA ASP A 365 3.50 30.31 -31.76
C ASP A 365 2.90 29.70 -33.03
N LEU A 366 3.14 30.31 -34.20
CA LEU A 366 2.62 29.82 -35.48
C LEU A 366 3.37 28.58 -35.98
N ALA A 367 4.56 28.26 -35.44
CA ALA A 367 5.34 27.10 -35.85
C ALA A 367 4.62 25.77 -35.55
N GLU A 368 3.90 25.68 -34.43
CA GLU A 368 3.11 24.48 -34.09
C GLU A 368 1.93 24.28 -35.05
N VAL A 369 1.34 25.39 -35.53
CA VAL A 369 0.20 25.40 -36.46
C VAL A 369 0.63 24.99 -37.87
N ILE A 370 1.77 25.49 -38.35
CA ILE A 370 2.33 25.14 -39.68
C ILE A 370 2.67 23.64 -39.75
N GLY A 371 3.21 23.10 -38.66
CA GLY A 371 3.45 21.67 -38.49
C GLY A 371 4.82 21.18 -39.00
N PHE A 372 5.28 20.09 -38.38
CA PHE A 372 6.64 19.55 -38.49
C PHE A 372 7.15 19.33 -39.93
N SER A 373 6.31 18.83 -40.84
CA SER A 373 6.72 18.55 -42.23
C SER A 373 6.80 19.80 -43.09
N ALA A 374 5.90 20.77 -42.86
CA ALA A 374 5.84 22.01 -43.64
C ALA A 374 6.92 23.03 -43.20
N LEU A 375 7.37 22.97 -41.95
CA LEU A 375 8.48 23.79 -41.44
C LEU A 375 9.80 23.51 -42.17
N ARG A 376 10.04 22.27 -42.62
CA ARG A 376 11.26 21.90 -43.35
C ARG A 376 11.36 22.58 -44.73
N THR A 377 10.23 22.79 -45.38
CA THR A 377 10.14 23.36 -46.73
C THR A 377 9.86 24.87 -46.72
N LEU A 378 9.61 25.46 -45.55
CA LEU A 378 9.26 26.88 -45.41
C LEU A 378 10.44 27.79 -45.78
N ASP A 379 10.17 28.86 -46.54
CA ASP A 379 11.18 29.78 -47.06
C ASP A 379 11.03 31.19 -46.46
N PHE A 380 12.03 31.62 -45.67
CA PHE A 380 12.00 32.87 -44.91
C PHE A 380 13.27 33.70 -45.10
N SER A 381 13.23 34.98 -44.70
CA SER A 381 14.38 35.89 -44.79
C SER A 381 15.59 35.36 -44.02
N GLU A 382 16.78 35.38 -44.64
CA GLU A 382 18.05 34.89 -44.08
C GLU A 382 18.18 33.37 -43.83
N LYS A 383 17.29 32.55 -44.40
CA LYS A 383 17.33 31.08 -44.25
C LYS A 383 18.71 30.44 -44.46
N ALA A 384 19.51 30.93 -45.41
CA ALA A 384 20.84 30.39 -45.69
C ALA A 384 21.79 30.40 -44.49
N LYS A 385 21.63 31.33 -43.52
CA LYS A 385 22.45 31.38 -42.29
C LYS A 385 22.03 30.34 -41.25
N PHE A 386 20.77 29.90 -41.27
CA PHE A 386 20.18 29.02 -40.26
C PHE A 386 19.85 27.63 -40.82
N GLN A 387 20.06 27.41 -42.12
CA GLN A 387 19.80 26.14 -42.80
C GLN A 387 20.56 24.99 -42.13
N GLU A 388 21.83 25.21 -41.77
CA GLU A 388 22.64 24.21 -41.08
C GLU A 388 22.07 23.85 -39.70
N GLN A 389 21.57 24.83 -38.95
CA GLN A 389 20.95 24.60 -37.64
C GLN A 389 19.61 23.85 -37.77
N ILE A 390 18.81 24.19 -38.78
CA ILE A 390 17.54 23.49 -39.08
C ILE A 390 17.82 22.04 -39.49
N ASP A 391 18.79 21.81 -40.38
CA ASP A 391 19.16 20.46 -40.82
C ASP A 391 19.75 19.63 -39.67
N GLN A 392 20.53 20.24 -38.76
CA GLN A 392 21.00 19.59 -37.54
C GLN A 392 19.86 19.22 -36.59
N ALA A 393 18.84 20.08 -36.43
CA ALA A 393 17.66 19.79 -35.59
C ALA A 393 16.84 18.61 -36.16
N TYR A 394 16.61 18.57 -37.47
CA TYR A 394 15.94 17.44 -38.12
C TYR A 394 16.78 16.15 -38.07
N ALA A 395 18.10 16.23 -38.28
CA ALA A 395 18.98 15.06 -38.17
C ALA A 395 19.01 14.49 -36.75
N ARG A 396 18.97 15.36 -35.72
CA ARG A 396 18.82 14.96 -34.32
C ARG A 396 17.50 14.24 -34.08
N TYR A 397 16.40 14.79 -34.59
CA TYR A 397 15.09 14.15 -34.53
C TYR A 397 15.07 12.78 -35.20
N ASP A 398 15.58 12.64 -36.43
CA ASP A 398 15.55 11.36 -37.16
C ASP A 398 16.33 10.28 -36.40
N LYS A 399 17.49 10.65 -35.83
CA LYS A 399 18.28 9.74 -34.98
C LYS A 399 17.47 9.30 -33.75
N GLN A 400 16.85 10.23 -33.04
CA GLN A 400 16.06 9.94 -31.83
C GLN A 400 14.80 9.14 -32.12
N ALA A 401 14.05 9.50 -33.16
CA ALA A 401 12.87 8.78 -33.61
C ALA A 401 13.19 7.33 -33.99
N SER A 402 14.35 7.09 -34.62
CA SER A 402 14.79 5.74 -34.94
C SER A 402 15.10 4.90 -33.70
N LEU A 403 15.68 5.51 -32.65
CA LEU A 403 15.98 4.83 -31.38
C LEU A 403 14.70 4.47 -30.63
N ILE A 404 13.74 5.40 -30.55
CA ILE A 404 12.43 5.17 -29.94
C ILE A 404 11.70 4.03 -30.64
N THR A 405 11.67 4.08 -31.98
CA THR A 405 10.99 3.05 -32.78
C THR A 405 11.58 1.67 -32.53
N LYS A 406 12.91 1.52 -32.60
CA LYS A 406 13.60 0.27 -32.29
C LYS A 406 13.35 -0.22 -30.86
N ARG A 407 13.28 0.68 -29.88
CA ARG A 407 13.02 0.35 -28.48
C ARG A 407 11.63 -0.27 -28.32
N TYR A 408 10.59 0.40 -28.83
CA TYR A 408 9.22 -0.11 -28.72
C TYR A 408 9.00 -1.38 -29.52
N ASP A 409 9.52 -1.44 -30.76
CA ASP A 409 9.39 -2.63 -31.59
C ASP A 409 10.07 -3.84 -30.91
N GLY A 410 11.24 -3.65 -30.28
CA GLY A 410 11.90 -4.68 -29.48
C GLY A 410 11.19 -5.07 -28.18
N ILE A 411 10.32 -4.22 -27.62
CA ILE A 411 9.45 -4.56 -26.48
C ILE A 411 8.25 -5.37 -26.99
N ILE A 412 7.62 -4.93 -28.09
CA ILE A 412 6.48 -5.61 -28.73
C ILE A 412 6.88 -7.02 -29.19
N ASP A 413 8.04 -7.18 -29.82
CA ASP A 413 8.54 -8.50 -30.26
C ASP A 413 8.80 -9.44 -29.08
N ARG A 414 9.27 -8.91 -27.95
CA ARG A 414 9.44 -9.71 -26.73
C ARG A 414 8.11 -10.14 -26.13
N LYS A 415 7.07 -9.30 -26.24
CA LYS A 415 5.71 -9.62 -25.77
C LYS A 415 5.04 -10.68 -26.64
N LYS A 416 5.27 -10.65 -27.95
CA LYS A 416 4.78 -11.68 -28.89
C LYS A 416 5.42 -13.05 -28.65
N LYS A 417 6.68 -13.08 -28.19
CA LYS A 417 7.36 -14.32 -27.81
C LYS A 417 6.71 -14.90 -26.55
N GLY A 418 6.20 -16.12 -26.64
CA GLY A 418 5.60 -16.83 -25.51
C GLY A 418 6.55 -17.01 -24.32
N ASP A 419 5.97 -17.28 -23.16
CA ASP A 419 6.66 -17.33 -21.88
C ASP A 419 7.43 -18.64 -21.66
N ASP A 420 8.44 -18.55 -20.80
CA ASP A 420 9.19 -19.73 -20.33
C ASP A 420 8.55 -20.25 -19.04
N LEU A 421 7.97 -21.44 -19.09
CA LEU A 421 7.22 -22.06 -18.00
C LEU A 421 7.91 -23.33 -17.49
N PRO A 422 7.82 -23.63 -16.17
CA PRO A 422 8.44 -24.82 -15.58
C PRO A 422 8.10 -26.11 -16.33
N PRO A 423 9.01 -27.11 -16.38
CA PRO A 423 8.80 -28.32 -17.15
C PRO A 423 7.47 -29.00 -16.77
N GLY A 424 6.73 -29.45 -17.79
CA GLY A 424 5.38 -30.04 -17.61
C GLY A 424 4.23 -29.04 -17.41
N VAL A 425 4.48 -27.74 -17.19
CA VAL A 425 3.42 -26.72 -17.14
C VAL A 425 3.07 -26.23 -18.55
N VAL A 426 1.82 -26.39 -18.94
CA VAL A 426 1.30 -25.95 -20.25
C VAL A 426 0.89 -24.48 -20.18
N LYS A 427 0.15 -24.13 -19.13
CA LYS A 427 -0.43 -22.80 -18.91
C LYS A 427 -0.42 -22.45 -17.42
N MET A 428 -0.21 -21.17 -17.11
CA MET A 428 -0.26 -20.65 -15.75
C MET A 428 -1.13 -19.40 -15.72
N VAL A 429 -2.08 -19.34 -14.78
CA VAL A 429 -2.96 -18.18 -14.60
C VAL A 429 -2.71 -17.58 -13.23
N LYS A 430 -2.50 -16.27 -13.18
CA LYS A 430 -2.36 -15.50 -11.95
C LYS A 430 -3.49 -14.48 -11.85
N VAL A 431 -4.30 -14.59 -10.81
CA VAL A 431 -5.41 -13.68 -10.52
C VAL A 431 -5.00 -12.78 -9.36
N TYR A 432 -5.08 -11.47 -9.58
CA TYR A 432 -4.79 -10.45 -8.59
C TYR A 432 -6.11 -9.98 -7.99
N VAL A 433 -6.22 -10.10 -6.66
CA VAL A 433 -7.40 -9.71 -5.91
C VAL A 433 -7.02 -8.56 -5.00
N ALA A 434 -7.73 -7.44 -5.10
CA ALA A 434 -7.60 -6.33 -4.16
C ALA A 434 -8.67 -6.44 -3.06
N THR A 435 -8.21 -6.45 -1.82
CA THR A 435 -9.05 -6.46 -0.62
C THR A 435 -8.87 -5.14 0.12
N LYS A 436 -9.97 -4.43 0.36
CA LYS A 436 -9.98 -3.26 1.25
C LYS A 436 -10.12 -3.77 2.68
N ARG A 437 -9.12 -3.53 3.52
CA ARG A 437 -9.12 -3.93 4.93
C ARG A 437 -9.32 -2.72 5.81
N LYS A 438 -10.54 -2.61 6.35
CA LYS A 438 -10.89 -1.60 7.35
C LYS A 438 -10.21 -1.92 8.69
N LEU A 439 -10.35 -1.02 9.64
CA LEU A 439 -9.86 -1.24 11.00
C LEU A 439 -10.86 -2.13 11.75
N SER A 440 -10.39 -3.17 12.41
CA SER A 440 -11.23 -4.12 13.14
C SER A 440 -10.74 -4.32 14.58
N VAL A 441 -11.64 -4.78 15.45
CA VAL A 441 -11.27 -5.21 16.81
C VAL A 441 -10.25 -6.34 16.72
N GLY A 442 -9.16 -6.24 17.46
CA GLY A 442 -8.01 -7.15 17.41
C GLY A 442 -6.86 -6.69 16.51
N ASP A 443 -7.05 -5.66 15.69
CA ASP A 443 -5.95 -5.06 14.94
C ASP A 443 -4.94 -4.38 15.86
N LYS A 444 -3.69 -4.37 15.43
CA LYS A 444 -2.60 -3.76 16.20
C LYS A 444 -2.27 -2.36 15.66
N MET A 445 -2.29 -1.38 16.55
CA MET A 445 -1.87 -0.01 16.27
C MET A 445 -0.68 0.36 17.14
N ALA A 446 0.05 1.39 16.74
CA ALA A 446 1.14 1.94 17.53
C ALA A 446 1.35 3.42 17.23
N GLY A 447 1.90 4.17 18.19
CA GLY A 447 2.53 5.46 17.92
C GLY A 447 4.03 5.30 17.64
N ARG A 448 4.71 6.42 17.39
CA ARG A 448 6.17 6.44 17.12
C ARG A 448 7.04 6.22 18.36
N HIS A 449 6.47 6.42 19.54
CA HIS A 449 7.15 6.36 20.85
C HIS A 449 7.15 4.96 21.49
N GLY A 450 6.99 3.90 20.70
CA GLY A 450 6.96 2.52 21.18
C GLY A 450 5.72 2.16 22.02
N ASN A 451 4.69 3.00 21.99
CA ASN A 451 3.36 2.75 22.53
C ASN A 451 2.58 1.89 21.53
N LYS A 452 2.51 0.58 21.79
CA LYS A 452 1.70 -0.38 21.01
C LYS A 452 0.38 -0.61 21.71
N GLY A 453 -0.64 -0.94 20.93
CA GLY A 453 -1.88 -1.43 21.48
C GLY A 453 -2.73 -2.22 20.51
N VAL A 454 -3.70 -2.94 21.05
CA VAL A 454 -4.67 -3.72 20.30
C VAL A 454 -6.02 -3.02 20.39
N VAL A 455 -6.71 -2.86 19.26
CA VAL A 455 -8.05 -2.29 19.25
C VAL A 455 -8.98 -3.23 20.01
N SER A 456 -9.51 -2.80 21.14
CA SER A 456 -10.38 -3.61 21.99
C SER A 456 -11.86 -3.39 21.67
N ARG A 457 -12.23 -2.15 21.38
CA ARG A 457 -13.61 -1.77 21.09
C ARG A 457 -13.65 -0.57 20.15
N LEU A 458 -14.63 -0.61 19.25
CA LEU A 458 -15.07 0.52 18.45
C LEU A 458 -16.31 1.09 19.14
N LEU A 459 -16.26 2.36 19.54
CA LEU A 459 -17.39 3.04 20.16
C LEU A 459 -18.11 3.95 19.17
N PRO A 460 -19.45 4.01 19.21
CA PRO A 460 -20.21 5.04 18.53
C PRO A 460 -19.73 6.45 18.92
N GLU A 461 -19.94 7.42 18.04
CA GLU A 461 -19.45 8.78 18.24
C GLU A 461 -20.12 9.47 19.43
N GLU A 462 -21.40 9.17 19.65
CA GLU A 462 -22.21 9.66 20.77
C GLU A 462 -21.72 9.18 22.14
N ASP A 463 -21.07 8.01 22.20
CA ASP A 463 -20.56 7.43 23.45
C ASP A 463 -19.15 7.94 23.78
N MET A 464 -18.49 8.63 22.85
CA MET A 464 -17.11 9.08 23.04
C MET A 464 -17.04 10.31 23.95
N PRO A 465 -15.94 10.46 24.72
CA PRO A 465 -15.66 11.72 25.38
C PRO A 465 -15.62 12.87 24.38
N PHE A 466 -16.28 13.98 24.71
CA PHE A 466 -16.42 15.14 23.84
C PHE A 466 -16.01 16.44 24.54
N PHE A 467 -15.64 17.43 23.74
CA PHE A 467 -15.27 18.77 24.17
C PHE A 467 -16.51 19.68 24.34
N ALA A 468 -16.35 20.84 24.97
CA ALA A 468 -17.44 21.80 25.13
C ALA A 468 -18.05 22.32 23.81
N ASP A 469 -17.32 22.24 22.69
CA ASP A 469 -17.79 22.59 21.35
C ASP A 469 -18.58 21.46 20.66
N GLY A 470 -18.74 20.31 21.33
CA GLY A 470 -19.41 19.12 20.81
C GLY A 470 -18.52 18.22 19.95
N SER A 471 -17.27 18.61 19.69
CA SER A 471 -16.33 17.74 18.96
C SER A 471 -15.91 16.54 19.82
N THR A 472 -15.73 15.39 19.19
CA THR A 472 -15.41 14.13 19.87
C THR A 472 -13.94 13.76 19.72
N VAL A 473 -13.40 13.07 20.72
CA VAL A 473 -12.07 12.45 20.67
C VAL A 473 -12.09 11.27 19.69
N ASP A 474 -10.96 11.01 19.01
CA ASP A 474 -10.83 9.91 18.05
C ASP A 474 -10.38 8.61 18.71
N ILE A 475 -9.42 8.70 19.65
CA ILE A 475 -8.84 7.54 20.34
C ILE A 475 -8.67 7.84 21.84
N VAL A 476 -9.00 6.88 22.70
CA VAL A 476 -8.72 6.98 24.14
C VAL A 476 -7.60 6.02 24.52
N LEU A 477 -6.52 6.56 25.10
CA LEU A 477 -5.35 5.81 25.56
C LEU A 477 -5.26 5.80 27.08
N ASN A 478 -4.67 4.72 27.61
CA ASN A 478 -4.48 4.58 29.04
C ASN A 478 -3.30 5.44 29.53
N PRO A 479 -3.50 6.36 30.50
CA PRO A 479 -2.41 7.19 31.03
C PRO A 479 -1.36 6.37 31.79
N LEU A 480 -1.74 5.23 32.39
CA LEU A 480 -0.85 4.41 33.23
C LEU A 480 0.32 3.77 32.45
N GLY A 481 0.18 3.67 31.12
CA GLY A 481 1.22 3.15 30.25
C GLY A 481 2.41 4.11 30.06
N VAL A 482 2.25 5.41 30.32
CA VAL A 482 3.29 6.41 30.09
C VAL A 482 4.37 6.38 31.18
N PRO A 483 4.04 6.46 32.50
CA PRO A 483 5.07 6.52 33.54
C PRO A 483 5.88 5.22 33.65
N SER A 484 5.21 4.07 33.50
CA SER A 484 5.86 2.75 33.62
C SER A 484 6.86 2.47 32.49
N ARG A 485 6.68 3.10 31.33
CA ARG A 485 7.51 2.90 30.14
C ARG A 485 8.50 4.01 29.87
N MET A 486 8.38 5.14 30.58
CA MET A 486 9.23 6.31 30.44
C MET A 486 9.37 6.79 28.99
N ASN A 487 8.26 6.80 28.24
CA ASN A 487 8.16 7.38 26.90
C ASN A 487 7.35 8.67 26.93
N VAL A 488 7.94 9.70 27.54
CA VAL A 488 7.29 11.00 27.78
C VAL A 488 7.19 11.79 26.48
N GLY A 489 8.01 11.49 25.47
CA GLY A 489 7.96 12.14 24.16
C GLY A 489 6.58 12.09 23.51
N GLN A 490 5.80 11.03 23.77
CA GLN A 490 4.43 10.90 23.26
C GLN A 490 3.47 11.97 23.81
N VAL A 491 3.69 12.45 25.04
CA VAL A 491 2.89 13.50 25.67
C VAL A 491 3.25 14.86 25.08
N LEU A 492 4.55 15.09 24.84
CA LEU A 492 5.04 16.29 24.16
C LEU A 492 4.54 16.37 22.72
N GLU A 493 4.51 15.24 22.00
CA GLU A 493 3.90 15.12 20.67
C GLU A 493 2.43 15.54 20.69
N VAL A 494 1.68 15.07 21.69
CA VAL A 494 0.24 15.36 21.85
C VAL A 494 -0.02 16.84 22.07
N HIS A 495 0.74 17.47 22.96
CA HIS A 495 0.64 18.89 23.25
C HIS A 495 0.99 19.75 22.04
N LEU A 496 2.14 19.48 21.41
CA LEU A 496 2.58 20.24 20.24
C LEU A 496 1.64 20.04 19.05
N GLY A 497 1.18 18.80 18.83
CA GLY A 497 0.20 18.48 17.79
C GLY A 497 -1.15 19.16 18.03
N PHE A 498 -1.56 19.33 19.29
CA PHE A 498 -2.79 20.04 19.61
C PHE A 498 -2.70 21.53 19.28
N ALA A 499 -1.61 22.18 19.70
CA ALA A 499 -1.33 23.57 19.35
C ALA A 499 -1.30 23.74 17.83
N ALA A 500 -0.59 22.87 17.12
CA ALA A 500 -0.46 22.90 15.67
C ALA A 500 -1.81 22.75 14.93
N LYS A 501 -2.68 21.84 15.39
CA LYS A 501 -4.04 21.67 14.85
C LYS A 501 -4.90 22.90 15.09
N LYS A 502 -4.92 23.43 16.32
CA LYS A 502 -5.74 24.60 16.69
C LYS A 502 -5.27 25.88 15.97
N LEU A 503 -3.96 26.09 15.83
CA LEU A 503 -3.41 27.21 15.04
C LEU A 503 -3.82 27.13 13.56
N GLY A 504 -3.78 25.93 12.96
CA GLY A 504 -4.27 25.72 11.59
C GLY A 504 -5.77 26.03 11.43
N GLN A 505 -6.58 25.62 12.40
CA GLN A 505 -8.01 25.94 12.43
C GLN A 505 -8.27 27.44 12.56
N GLN A 506 -7.51 28.16 13.40
CA GLN A 506 -7.60 29.61 13.54
C GLN A 506 -7.25 30.33 12.23
N LEU A 507 -6.15 29.93 11.57
CA LEU A 507 -5.74 30.50 10.28
C LEU A 507 -6.81 30.25 9.20
N SER A 508 -7.39 29.05 9.17
CA SER A 508 -8.46 28.72 8.23
C SER A 508 -9.72 29.57 8.48
N ALA A 509 -10.09 29.80 9.74
CA ALA A 509 -11.22 30.66 10.10
C ALA A 509 -11.00 32.11 9.68
N LEU A 510 -9.81 32.67 9.92
CA LEU A 510 -9.44 34.01 9.45
C LEU A 510 -9.46 34.12 7.92
N ALA A 511 -9.06 33.06 7.22
CA ALA A 511 -9.08 33.00 5.75
C ALA A 511 -10.49 32.89 5.17
N GLN A 512 -11.45 32.33 5.92
CA GLN A 512 -12.87 32.37 5.56
C GLN A 512 -13.46 33.78 5.75
N GLN A 513 -12.99 34.51 6.76
CA GLN A 513 -13.36 35.90 7.02
C GLN A 513 -12.64 36.91 6.11
N HIS A 514 -11.71 36.45 5.27
CA HIS A 514 -10.89 37.26 4.36
C HIS A 514 -10.00 38.30 5.08
N GLU A 515 -9.58 38.00 6.31
CA GLU A 515 -8.73 38.89 7.13
C GLU A 515 -7.24 38.65 6.88
N VAL A 516 -6.72 39.16 5.76
CA VAL A 516 -5.31 38.96 5.34
C VAL A 516 -4.30 39.52 6.36
N GLU A 517 -4.55 40.71 6.90
CA GLU A 517 -3.66 41.35 7.89
C GLU A 517 -3.59 40.56 9.21
N ALA A 518 -4.71 39.97 9.64
CA ALA A 518 -4.76 39.13 10.83
C ALA A 518 -3.96 37.84 10.62
N ILE A 519 -4.05 37.23 9.44
CA ILE A 519 -3.24 36.06 9.04
C ILE A 519 -1.75 36.42 9.07
N LYS A 520 -1.34 37.52 8.44
CA LYS A 520 0.07 37.97 8.44
C LYS A 520 0.59 38.18 9.86
N LYS A 521 -0.18 38.84 10.72
CA LYS A 521 0.19 39.06 12.13
C LYS A 521 0.31 37.74 12.90
N LYS A 522 -0.59 36.78 12.67
CA LYS A 522 -0.54 35.47 13.32
C LYS A 522 0.63 34.62 12.82
N LEU A 523 0.96 34.68 11.53
CA LEU A 523 2.16 34.02 11.00
C LEU A 523 3.44 34.59 11.59
N GLN A 524 3.50 35.91 11.84
CA GLN A 524 4.65 36.55 12.50
C GLN A 524 4.81 36.15 13.97
N SER A 525 3.73 35.74 14.65
CA SER A 525 3.82 35.27 16.05
C SER A 525 4.21 33.79 16.16
N ILE A 526 3.96 33.01 15.09
CA ILE A 526 4.23 31.56 15.06
C ILE A 526 5.61 31.25 14.46
N TYR A 527 5.94 31.89 13.33
CA TYR A 527 7.14 31.59 12.56
C TYR A 527 8.27 32.58 12.84
N SER A 528 9.51 32.13 12.60
CA SER A 528 10.67 33.02 12.57
C SER A 528 10.54 34.06 11.45
N GLN A 529 11.26 35.19 11.57
CA GLN A 529 11.21 36.26 10.57
C GLN A 529 11.57 35.78 9.16
N ASP A 530 12.56 34.88 9.05
CA ASP A 530 13.02 34.34 7.77
C ASP A 530 11.99 33.39 7.13
N GLU A 531 11.33 32.56 7.92
CA GLU A 531 10.26 31.66 7.43
C GLU A 531 9.02 32.44 7.05
N CYS A 532 8.66 33.44 7.86
CA CYS A 532 7.56 34.33 7.57
C CYS A 532 7.79 35.08 6.25
N ALA A 533 9.03 35.55 6.01
CA ALA A 533 9.41 36.17 4.74
C ALA A 533 9.31 35.22 3.55
N LYS A 534 9.65 33.94 3.72
CA LYS A 534 9.47 32.92 2.66
C LYS A 534 8.00 32.67 2.34
N ILE A 535 7.14 32.58 3.36
CA ILE A 535 5.71 32.30 3.19
C ILE A 535 4.99 33.52 2.60
N ILE A 536 5.18 34.70 3.18
CA ILE A 536 4.48 35.94 2.77
C ILE A 536 5.10 36.51 1.49
N GLY A 537 6.42 36.47 1.33
CA GLY A 537 7.12 37.11 0.21
C GLY A 537 6.99 36.40 -1.13
N THR A 538 6.52 35.15 -1.15
CA THR A 538 6.34 34.37 -2.39
C THR A 538 4.90 34.31 -2.88
N GLN A 539 3.93 34.75 -2.08
CA GLN A 539 2.50 34.55 -2.36
C GLN A 539 1.75 35.87 -2.49
N ASN A 540 0.83 35.93 -3.46
CA ASN A 540 -0.16 37.00 -3.54
C ASN A 540 -1.19 36.88 -2.39
N ASP A 541 -1.94 37.95 -2.08
CA ASP A 541 -2.92 37.93 -0.99
C ASP A 541 -4.00 36.84 -1.17
N GLU A 542 -4.42 36.55 -2.42
CA GLU A 542 -5.34 35.43 -2.72
C GLU A 542 -4.69 34.05 -2.52
N GLU A 543 -3.42 33.90 -2.88
CA GLU A 543 -2.66 32.66 -2.69
C GLU A 543 -2.43 32.39 -1.21
N LEU A 544 -2.20 33.44 -0.41
CA LEU A 544 -2.06 33.36 1.04
C LEU A 544 -3.37 32.91 1.72
N LEU A 545 -4.51 33.40 1.23
CA LEU A 545 -5.82 32.94 1.69
C LEU A 545 -6.06 31.46 1.35
N ASP A 546 -5.73 31.04 0.13
CA ASP A 546 -5.84 29.64 -0.28
C ASP A 546 -4.88 28.73 0.52
N TRP A 547 -3.66 29.20 0.76
CA TRP A 547 -2.69 28.52 1.61
C TRP A 547 -3.23 28.34 3.03
N ALA A 548 -3.76 29.38 3.66
CA ALA A 548 -4.34 29.31 5.00
C ALA A 548 -5.56 28.37 5.06
N ARG A 549 -6.40 28.34 4.01
CA ARG A 549 -7.53 27.40 3.90
C ARG A 549 -7.06 25.94 3.82
N LYS A 550 -5.98 25.65 3.07
CA LYS A 550 -5.40 24.31 2.93
C LYS A 550 -4.89 23.74 4.27
N HIS A 551 -4.43 24.58 5.18
CA HIS A 551 -3.89 24.18 6.48
C HIS A 551 -4.95 23.99 7.59
N TYR A 552 -6.23 23.81 7.23
CA TYR A 552 -7.30 23.59 8.20
C TYR A 552 -7.08 22.35 9.09
N ARG A 553 -6.32 21.36 8.60
CA ARG A 553 -5.98 20.13 9.34
C ARG A 553 -4.91 20.36 10.42
N GLY A 554 -4.21 21.48 10.36
CA GLY A 554 -3.12 21.84 11.26
C GLY A 554 -1.90 22.36 10.51
N LEU A 555 -1.03 23.07 11.23
CA LEU A 555 0.29 23.46 10.73
C LEU A 555 1.27 22.31 10.93
N HIS A 556 2.11 22.03 9.93
CA HIS A 556 3.20 21.07 10.09
C HIS A 556 4.36 21.74 10.83
N VAL A 557 4.81 21.11 11.90
CA VAL A 557 5.93 21.55 12.74
C VAL A 557 6.99 20.47 12.80
N ALA A 558 8.26 20.88 12.81
CA ALA A 558 9.39 19.97 12.91
C ALA A 558 10.06 20.12 14.28
N SER A 559 10.28 19.01 14.97
CA SER A 559 11.09 18.90 16.18
C SER A 559 12.22 17.90 15.93
N PRO A 560 13.37 18.35 15.40
CA PRO A 560 14.51 17.49 15.14
C PRO A 560 15.01 16.74 16.39
N VAL A 561 15.64 15.59 16.17
CA VAL A 561 16.16 14.76 17.28
C VAL A 561 17.35 15.45 17.96
N PHE A 562 17.28 15.56 19.30
CA PHE A 562 18.26 16.28 20.15
C PHE A 562 18.40 17.79 19.89
N ASP A 563 17.57 18.35 19.01
CA ASP A 563 17.47 19.79 18.70
C ASP A 563 15.99 20.18 18.52
N GLY A 564 15.17 19.65 19.42
CA GLY A 564 13.71 19.73 19.36
C GLY A 564 13.11 20.97 20.02
N ALA A 565 11.78 21.06 19.96
CA ALA A 565 11.05 22.13 20.63
C ALA A 565 11.14 21.99 22.16
N ASN A 566 11.57 23.06 22.84
CA ASN A 566 11.61 23.10 24.29
C ASN A 566 10.21 23.23 24.89
N GLU A 567 10.02 22.76 26.12
CA GLU A 567 8.73 22.82 26.82
C GLU A 567 8.15 24.24 26.87
N ALA A 568 8.98 25.26 27.13
CA ALA A 568 8.55 26.65 27.15
C ALA A 568 7.99 27.14 25.80
N GLN A 569 8.54 26.65 24.69
CA GLN A 569 8.05 26.97 23.34
C GLN A 569 6.72 26.28 23.07
N ILE A 570 6.57 25.01 23.50
CA ILE A 570 5.32 24.26 23.36
C ILE A 570 4.20 24.96 24.14
N ARG A 571 4.47 25.36 25.39
CA ARG A 571 3.53 26.11 26.23
C ARG A 571 3.13 27.45 25.61
N HIS A 572 4.08 28.19 25.06
CA HIS A 572 3.80 29.43 24.34
C HIS A 572 2.88 29.19 23.13
N LEU A 573 3.14 28.14 22.34
CA LEU A 573 2.29 27.78 21.20
C LEU A 573 0.89 27.33 21.63
N LEU A 574 0.75 26.62 22.75
CA LEU A 574 -0.55 26.24 23.31
C LEU A 574 -1.38 27.48 23.67
N VAL A 575 -0.79 28.44 24.38
CA VAL A 575 -1.45 29.70 24.74
C VAL A 575 -1.84 30.50 23.50
N GLU A 576 -0.93 30.62 22.52
CA GLU A 576 -1.21 31.26 21.24
C GLU A 576 -2.34 30.57 20.47
N SER A 577 -2.49 29.26 20.60
CA SER A 577 -3.57 28.47 19.99
C SER A 577 -4.92 28.61 20.71
N GLY A 578 -4.97 29.33 21.83
CA GLY A 578 -6.16 29.48 22.66
C GLY A 578 -6.48 28.26 23.53
N VAL A 579 -5.49 27.39 23.76
CA VAL A 579 -5.57 26.23 24.65
C VAL A 579 -4.88 26.56 25.97
N ASP A 580 -5.25 25.86 27.03
CA ASP A 580 -4.57 25.97 28.32
C ASP A 580 -3.06 25.67 28.21
N GLU A 581 -2.25 26.37 29.00
CA GLU A 581 -0.78 26.25 29.00
C GLU A 581 -0.34 24.81 29.31
N VAL A 582 -1.12 24.08 30.11
CA VAL A 582 -0.83 22.69 30.53
C VAL A 582 -1.25 21.66 29.47
N GLY A 583 -1.96 22.07 28.42
CA GLY A 583 -2.43 21.17 27.36
C GLY A 583 -3.55 20.22 27.83
N GLN A 584 -4.26 20.59 28.89
CA GLN A 584 -5.42 19.86 29.39
C GLN A 584 -6.72 20.55 28.97
N SER A 585 -7.79 19.78 28.84
CA SER A 585 -9.11 20.29 28.47
C SER A 585 -10.20 19.61 29.28
N GLN A 586 -11.26 20.36 29.55
CA GLN A 586 -12.47 19.81 30.14
C GLN A 586 -13.20 18.95 29.10
N LEU A 587 -13.38 17.67 29.42
CA LEU A 587 -14.17 16.73 28.62
C LEU A 587 -15.47 16.39 29.34
N TYR A 588 -16.42 15.87 28.57
CA TYR A 588 -17.74 15.41 29.02
C TYR A 588 -17.94 13.95 28.64
N ASP A 589 -18.61 13.16 29.49
CA ASP A 589 -18.94 11.76 29.21
C ASP A 589 -20.05 11.71 28.15
N GLY A 590 -19.81 11.07 27.00
CA GLY A 590 -20.81 10.90 25.95
C GLY A 590 -22.09 10.16 26.41
N LEU A 591 -21.97 9.30 27.43
CA LEU A 591 -23.07 8.47 27.90
C LEU A 591 -23.97 9.15 28.93
N THR A 592 -23.44 10.06 29.75
CA THR A 592 -24.22 10.78 30.77
C THR A 592 -24.40 12.26 30.46
N GLY A 593 -23.49 12.86 29.69
CA GLY A 593 -23.41 14.30 29.43
C GLY A 593 -22.70 15.09 30.53
N ASP A 594 -22.29 14.44 31.63
CA ASP A 594 -21.65 15.11 32.76
C ASP A 594 -20.18 15.44 32.45
N PRO A 595 -19.65 16.57 32.96
CA PRO A 595 -18.22 16.85 32.88
C PRO A 595 -17.42 15.87 33.73
N PHE A 596 -16.23 15.47 33.26
CA PHE A 596 -15.29 14.72 34.09
C PHE A 596 -14.74 15.57 35.24
N ASP A 597 -14.53 14.96 36.41
CA ASP A 597 -14.08 15.66 37.62
C ASP A 597 -12.72 16.38 37.43
N ASN A 598 -11.83 15.80 36.63
CA ASN A 598 -10.51 16.35 36.33
C ASN A 598 -10.39 16.67 34.85
N GLN A 599 -9.63 17.72 34.54
CA GLN A 599 -9.23 18.00 33.17
C GLN A 599 -8.32 16.89 32.64
N VAL A 600 -8.48 16.58 31.36
CA VAL A 600 -7.80 15.46 30.71
C VAL A 600 -6.77 16.01 29.74
N THR A 601 -5.61 15.37 29.64
CA THR A 601 -4.65 15.68 28.56
C THR A 601 -5.22 15.20 27.24
N VAL A 602 -5.47 16.13 26.34
CA VAL A 602 -6.04 15.88 25.01
C VAL A 602 -5.20 16.59 23.98
N GLY A 603 -5.01 15.95 22.83
CA GLY A 603 -4.25 16.57 21.76
C GLY A 603 -4.15 15.68 20.54
N VAL A 604 -3.13 15.90 19.71
CA VAL A 604 -3.00 15.18 18.44
C VAL A 604 -1.75 14.33 18.44
N MET A 605 -1.91 13.03 18.22
CA MET A 605 -0.80 12.08 18.10
C MET A 605 -0.79 11.47 16.70
N TYR A 606 0.40 11.18 16.17
CA TYR A 606 0.54 10.43 14.92
C TYR A 606 0.48 8.92 15.17
N MET A 607 -0.63 8.30 14.77
CA MET A 607 -0.91 6.88 14.99
C MET A 607 -0.74 6.08 13.70
N LEU A 608 -0.18 4.87 13.84
CA LEU A 608 0.11 3.95 12.75
C LEU A 608 -0.72 2.66 12.88
N LYS A 609 -1.21 2.15 11.74
CA LYS A 609 -1.78 0.80 11.62
C LYS A 609 -0.68 -0.18 11.23
N LEU A 610 -0.44 -1.19 12.06
CA LEU A 610 0.61 -2.18 11.79
C LEU A 610 0.06 -3.32 10.91
N HIS A 611 0.94 -4.00 10.17
CA HIS A 611 0.57 -5.14 9.29
C HIS A 611 0.07 -6.39 10.05
N HIS A 612 0.04 -6.34 11.38
CA HIS A 612 -0.49 -7.36 12.26
C HIS A 612 -2.01 -7.28 12.36
N LEU A 613 -2.68 -7.61 11.26
CA LEU A 613 -4.14 -7.62 11.16
C LEU A 613 -4.75 -8.87 11.80
N VAL A 614 -5.92 -8.72 12.42
CA VAL A 614 -6.63 -9.81 13.10
C VAL A 614 -7.04 -10.91 12.13
N ASP A 615 -7.54 -10.56 10.95
CA ASP A 615 -8.01 -11.52 9.92
C ASP A 615 -6.92 -12.49 9.46
N ASN A 616 -5.66 -12.03 9.48
CA ASN A 616 -4.53 -12.88 9.14
C ASN A 616 -4.22 -13.88 10.25
N LYS A 617 -4.54 -13.55 11.50
CA LYS A 617 -4.21 -14.35 12.70
C LYS A 617 -5.32 -15.30 13.13
N ILE A 618 -6.58 -15.00 12.83
CA ILE A 618 -7.69 -15.92 13.12
C ILE A 618 -7.47 -17.21 12.33
N HIS A 619 -7.47 -18.33 13.05
CA HIS A 619 -7.36 -19.67 12.50
C HIS A 619 -8.11 -20.65 13.39
N ALA A 620 -9.01 -21.41 12.79
CA ALA A 620 -9.78 -22.44 13.48
C ALA A 620 -9.81 -23.69 12.61
N ARG A 621 -9.74 -24.85 13.26
CA ARG A 621 -9.78 -26.16 12.63
C ARG A 621 -10.68 -27.08 13.44
N SER A 622 -11.59 -27.76 12.74
CA SER A 622 -12.31 -28.92 13.27
C SER A 622 -11.58 -30.20 12.85
N THR A 623 -11.73 -30.59 11.60
CA THR A 623 -11.00 -31.67 10.91
C THR A 623 -10.25 -31.09 9.72
N GLY A 624 -9.25 -31.79 9.21
CA GLY A 624 -8.42 -31.26 8.13
C GLY A 624 -7.44 -32.30 7.61
N PRO A 625 -6.50 -31.91 6.74
CA PRO A 625 -5.50 -32.83 6.24
C PRO A 625 -4.53 -33.27 7.35
N TYR A 626 -3.97 -34.45 7.14
CA TYR A 626 -3.04 -35.12 8.04
C TYR A 626 -1.74 -35.44 7.30
N SER A 627 -0.65 -35.51 8.06
CA SER A 627 0.66 -35.94 7.60
C SER A 627 0.60 -37.39 7.13
N LEU A 628 1.25 -37.69 6.01
CA LEU A 628 1.28 -39.05 5.47
C LEU A 628 2.08 -40.01 6.39
N VAL A 629 3.14 -39.49 7.01
CA VAL A 629 4.06 -40.30 7.82
C VAL A 629 3.54 -40.45 9.25
N THR A 630 3.31 -39.32 9.92
CA THR A 630 2.98 -39.32 11.36
C THR A 630 1.49 -39.40 11.64
N GLN A 631 0.62 -39.31 10.62
CA GLN A 631 -0.84 -39.24 10.73
C GLN A 631 -1.37 -38.08 11.60
N GLN A 632 -0.51 -37.17 12.03
CA GLN A 632 -0.86 -35.97 12.79
C GLN A 632 -1.48 -34.88 11.90
N PRO A 633 -2.33 -34.00 12.47
CA PRO A 633 -2.75 -32.77 11.83
C PRO A 633 -1.59 -32.03 11.19
N LEU A 634 -1.73 -31.60 9.93
CA LEU A 634 -0.73 -30.72 9.31
C LEU A 634 -0.55 -29.42 10.12
N GLY A 635 0.58 -28.74 9.94
CA GLY A 635 0.88 -27.49 10.63
C GLY A 635 0.54 -26.26 9.78
N GLY A 636 0.07 -25.20 10.44
CA GLY A 636 -0.08 -23.87 9.84
C GLY A 636 -1.38 -23.61 9.07
N LYS A 637 -1.77 -22.33 9.02
CA LYS A 637 -3.04 -21.86 8.44
C LYS A 637 -3.21 -22.22 6.96
N ALA A 638 -2.13 -22.14 6.16
CA ALA A 638 -2.17 -22.42 4.72
C ALA A 638 -2.56 -23.88 4.39
N GLN A 639 -2.30 -24.82 5.30
CA GLN A 639 -2.65 -26.23 5.16
C GLN A 639 -3.88 -26.61 6.00
N PHE A 640 -4.61 -25.61 6.52
CA PHE A 640 -5.70 -25.84 7.48
C PHE A 640 -5.24 -26.70 8.68
N GLY A 641 -4.07 -26.36 9.21
CA GLY A 641 -3.35 -27.14 10.20
C GLY A 641 -3.91 -27.05 11.63
N GLY A 642 -3.52 -27.97 12.50
CA GLY A 642 -3.87 -27.94 13.92
C GLY A 642 -2.95 -27.02 14.74
N GLN A 643 -3.40 -26.63 15.94
CA GLN A 643 -2.51 -26.05 16.94
C GLN A 643 -1.61 -27.14 17.53
N ARG A 644 -0.38 -26.76 17.85
CA ARG A 644 0.55 -27.64 18.55
C ARG A 644 0.24 -27.63 20.04
N LEU A 645 -0.08 -28.79 20.60
CA LEU A 645 -0.04 -29.03 22.04
C LEU A 645 1.37 -29.54 22.38
N GLY A 646 2.14 -28.74 23.10
CA GLY A 646 3.50 -29.05 23.50
C GLY A 646 3.57 -29.69 24.88
N GLU A 647 4.81 -30.00 25.29
CA GLU A 647 5.11 -30.60 26.59
C GLU A 647 4.64 -29.73 27.76
N MET A 648 4.82 -28.41 27.68
CA MET A 648 4.39 -27.50 28.75
C MET A 648 2.86 -27.48 28.93
N GLU A 649 2.10 -27.57 27.83
CA GLU A 649 0.64 -27.65 27.90
C GLU A 649 0.17 -29.00 28.46
N VAL A 650 0.90 -30.09 28.15
CA VAL A 650 0.65 -31.41 28.74
C VAL A 650 0.85 -31.37 30.26
N TRP A 651 1.97 -30.82 30.75
CA TRP A 651 2.21 -30.67 32.19
C TRP A 651 1.14 -29.85 32.89
N ALA A 652 0.62 -28.81 32.24
CA ALA A 652 -0.48 -28.03 32.78
C ALA A 652 -1.73 -28.92 32.97
N MET A 653 -2.09 -29.76 31.99
CA MET A 653 -3.22 -30.67 32.11
C MET A 653 -3.01 -31.77 33.16
N GLU A 654 -1.79 -32.30 33.27
CA GLU A 654 -1.41 -33.27 34.29
C GLU A 654 -1.54 -32.69 35.70
N ALA A 655 -1.11 -31.44 35.91
CA ALA A 655 -1.23 -30.74 37.19
C ALA A 655 -2.69 -30.57 37.64
N TYR A 656 -3.63 -30.41 36.72
CA TYR A 656 -5.06 -30.37 37.01
C TYR A 656 -5.70 -31.77 37.19
N GLY A 657 -4.97 -32.85 36.90
CA GLY A 657 -5.52 -34.20 36.88
C GLY A 657 -6.51 -34.45 35.73
N ALA A 658 -6.42 -33.68 34.64
CA ALA A 658 -7.34 -33.74 33.50
C ALA A 658 -7.02 -34.93 32.55
N ALA A 659 -6.98 -36.14 33.10
CA ALA A 659 -6.50 -37.34 32.41
C ALA A 659 -7.28 -37.68 31.12
N TYR A 660 -8.62 -37.58 31.14
CA TYR A 660 -9.44 -37.86 29.95
C TYR A 660 -9.25 -36.82 28.85
N THR A 661 -9.14 -35.54 29.21
CA THR A 661 -8.87 -34.45 28.27
C THR A 661 -7.51 -34.61 27.62
N LEU A 662 -6.48 -34.91 28.42
CA LEU A 662 -5.14 -35.18 27.91
C LEU A 662 -5.12 -36.41 26.99
N LYS A 663 -5.79 -37.49 27.40
CA LYS A 663 -5.91 -38.70 26.58
C LYS A 663 -6.56 -38.41 25.24
N GLU A 664 -7.65 -37.63 25.22
CA GLU A 664 -8.32 -37.22 23.97
C GLU A 664 -7.38 -36.42 23.05
N PHE A 665 -6.64 -35.45 23.60
CA PHE A 665 -5.69 -34.63 22.83
C PHE A 665 -4.54 -35.45 22.21
N LEU A 666 -4.00 -36.41 22.96
CA LEU A 666 -2.88 -37.26 22.51
C LEU A 666 -3.30 -38.39 21.57
N THR A 667 -4.60 -38.67 21.42
CA THR A 667 -5.10 -39.79 20.61
C THR A 667 -6.11 -39.32 19.55
N ALA A 668 -7.40 -39.30 19.88
CA ALA A 668 -8.51 -39.05 18.96
C ALA A 668 -8.46 -37.68 18.26
N LYS A 669 -7.84 -36.66 18.86
CA LYS A 669 -7.64 -35.34 18.23
C LYS A 669 -6.33 -35.22 17.44
N SER A 670 -5.46 -36.21 17.50
CA SER A 670 -4.13 -36.22 16.91
C SER A 670 -4.01 -37.34 15.86
N ASP A 671 -3.41 -38.47 16.22
CA ASP A 671 -2.83 -39.48 15.34
C ASP A 671 -3.42 -40.88 15.53
N ASP A 672 -4.50 -41.02 16.31
CA ASP A 672 -5.32 -42.24 16.32
C ASP A 672 -6.29 -42.22 15.12
N VAL A 673 -5.95 -42.97 14.07
CA VAL A 673 -6.66 -42.96 12.78
C VAL A 673 -8.08 -43.54 12.87
N GLU A 674 -8.23 -44.63 13.62
CA GLU A 674 -9.54 -45.27 13.82
C GLU A 674 -10.36 -44.52 14.86
N GLY A 675 -9.71 -44.12 15.96
CA GLY A 675 -10.33 -43.38 17.05
C GLY A 675 -10.90 -42.05 16.59
N ARG A 676 -10.18 -41.27 15.76
CA ARG A 676 -10.69 -39.97 15.26
C ARG A 676 -11.94 -40.11 14.39
N THR A 677 -12.00 -41.15 13.55
CA THR A 677 -13.13 -41.41 12.64
C THR A 677 -14.35 -41.84 13.45
N THR A 678 -14.15 -42.78 14.36
CA THR A 678 -15.18 -43.26 15.28
C THR A 678 -15.72 -42.14 16.17
N MET A 679 -14.83 -41.29 16.68
CA MET A 679 -15.18 -40.14 17.52
C MET A 679 -16.01 -39.12 16.73
N TYR A 680 -15.64 -38.82 15.49
CA TYR A 680 -16.40 -37.93 14.62
C TYR A 680 -17.83 -38.46 14.38
N GLU A 681 -17.98 -39.73 13.99
CA GLU A 681 -19.31 -40.34 13.81
C GLU A 681 -20.15 -40.29 15.09
N ARG A 682 -19.52 -40.54 16.24
CA ARG A 682 -20.17 -40.54 17.54
C ARG A 682 -20.68 -39.16 17.94
N ILE A 683 -19.86 -38.12 17.73
CA ILE A 683 -20.27 -36.73 17.95
C ILE A 683 -21.48 -36.38 17.09
N VAL A 684 -21.48 -36.79 15.81
CA VAL A 684 -22.62 -36.58 14.89
C VAL A 684 -23.87 -37.34 15.37
N LYS A 685 -23.71 -38.55 15.92
CA LYS A 685 -24.79 -39.35 16.50
C LYS A 685 -25.23 -38.89 17.90
N GLY A 686 -24.58 -37.87 18.48
CA GLY A 686 -24.88 -37.35 19.83
C GLY A 686 -24.37 -38.22 20.98
N ASN A 687 -23.48 -39.19 20.72
CA ASN A 687 -22.97 -40.13 21.71
C ASN A 687 -21.49 -39.85 22.06
N ASN A 688 -21.25 -38.92 22.98
CA ASN A 688 -19.92 -38.34 23.23
C ASN A 688 -19.04 -39.17 24.18
N PHE A 689 -18.95 -40.49 24.00
CA PHE A 689 -18.01 -41.33 24.76
C PHE A 689 -16.68 -41.51 24.03
N LEU A 690 -15.60 -41.22 24.75
CA LEU A 690 -14.22 -41.36 24.28
C LEU A 690 -13.86 -42.84 24.07
N THR A 691 -13.52 -43.20 22.84
CA THR A 691 -12.86 -44.46 22.49
C THR A 691 -11.54 -44.15 21.81
N THR A 692 -10.47 -44.71 22.34
CA THR A 692 -9.10 -44.43 21.92
C THR A 692 -8.36 -45.74 21.71
N GLY A 693 -7.68 -45.87 20.58
CA GLY A 693 -6.68 -46.87 20.33
C GLY A 693 -5.29 -46.40 20.75
N LEU A 694 -4.27 -46.99 20.11
CA LEU A 694 -2.88 -46.57 20.24
C LEU A 694 -2.57 -45.44 19.25
N PRO A 695 -1.80 -44.41 19.64
CA PRO A 695 -1.31 -43.39 18.71
C PRO A 695 -0.44 -43.98 17.60
N GLU A 696 -0.59 -43.51 16.36
CA GLU A 696 0.29 -43.98 15.28
C GLU A 696 1.75 -43.54 15.44
N SER A 697 2.01 -42.40 16.11
CA SER A 697 3.38 -42.00 16.44
C SER A 697 4.11 -43.05 17.29
N PHE A 698 3.39 -43.74 18.19
CA PHE A 698 3.96 -44.83 18.98
C PHE A 698 4.23 -46.07 18.12
N ASN A 699 3.32 -46.41 17.20
CA ASN A 699 3.53 -47.52 16.26
C ASN A 699 4.73 -47.26 15.34
N VAL A 700 4.87 -46.04 14.82
CA VAL A 700 6.02 -45.61 14.01
C VAL A 700 7.31 -45.78 14.82
N LEU A 701 7.33 -45.31 16.08
CA LEU A 701 8.50 -45.48 16.96
C LEU A 701 8.87 -46.96 17.14
N VAL A 702 7.89 -47.83 17.43
CA VAL A 702 8.13 -49.28 17.56
C VAL A 702 8.71 -49.85 16.27
N LYS A 703 8.19 -49.46 15.10
CA LYS A 703 8.68 -49.91 13.79
C LYS A 703 10.07 -49.37 13.46
N GLU A 704 10.38 -48.15 13.84
CA GLU A 704 11.73 -47.58 13.70
C GLU A 704 12.75 -48.32 14.56
N LEU A 705 12.42 -48.65 15.82
CA LEU A 705 13.27 -49.46 16.70
C LEU A 705 13.44 -50.89 16.18
N GLN A 706 12.36 -51.53 15.69
CA GLN A 706 12.44 -52.83 15.02
C GLN A 706 13.30 -52.78 13.74
N GLY A 707 13.27 -51.65 13.01
CA GLY A 707 14.14 -51.39 11.87
C GLY A 707 15.63 -51.30 12.24
N LEU A 708 15.95 -50.97 13.49
CA LEU A 708 17.31 -51.04 14.06
C LEU A 708 17.67 -52.43 14.60
N CYS A 709 16.84 -53.44 14.32
CA CYS A 709 16.98 -54.81 14.82
C CYS A 709 16.85 -54.93 16.35
N LEU A 710 16.15 -53.98 17.00
CA LEU A 710 15.77 -54.12 18.40
C LEU A 710 14.43 -54.85 18.48
N ASP A 711 14.38 -55.92 19.27
CA ASP A 711 13.15 -56.65 19.52
C ASP A 711 12.27 -55.87 20.50
N MET A 712 11.06 -55.51 20.07
CA MET A 712 10.11 -54.69 20.80
C MET A 712 8.72 -55.31 20.65
N GLU A 713 8.17 -55.79 21.76
CA GLU A 713 6.85 -56.41 21.81
C GLU A 713 5.97 -55.71 22.85
N LEU A 714 4.68 -55.58 22.55
CA LEU A 714 3.67 -55.16 23.51
C LEU A 714 3.22 -56.38 24.30
N LEU A 715 3.63 -56.48 25.56
CA LEU A 715 3.16 -57.52 26.46
C LEU A 715 1.67 -57.28 26.77
N GLN A 716 0.83 -58.29 26.54
CA GLN A 716 -0.52 -58.32 27.08
C GLN A 716 -0.44 -58.76 28.55
N ASP A 717 -0.99 -57.96 29.45
CA ASP A 717 -1.29 -58.38 30.83
C ASP A 717 -2.53 -59.28 30.87
#